data_AF-A0A918X0S1-F1
#
_entry.id   AF-A0A918X0S1-F1
#
_cell.length_a   1.000
_cell.length_b   1.000
_cell.length_c   1.000
_cell.angle_alpha   90.00
_cell.angle_beta   90.00
_cell.angle_gamma   90.00
#
_symmetry.space_group_name_H-M   'P 1'
#
loop_
_entity.id
_entity.type
_entity.pdbx_description
1 polymer ?
#
loop_
_entity_poly.entity_id
_entity_poly.type
_entity_poly.pdbx_seq_one_letter_code
_entity_poly.pdbx_strand_id
1 'polypeptide(L)'
;MAAASETGTHGGAASGTDRNRRPSGRRGRQFPGEYVRSHRQDRRGHLHRRGSAFGATGAGDRASRLFGGGGEVQSALSLLSAQQKYGVAEGTEVWESFRQRNDPEAALTLHDGQRFPYAGKPAQARAVALPDKGSVTAEQLVHDRTGAAQQNRAGAKDPVEAPEKLKPAQGMYDEGVLPGADFATRRGMSNALLVSGRHTASGNPVAVFGPQTGYFAPQLLMLQELQGPGISARGASFAGVGMYVQLGRGQDYAWSATSAGQDITDTYAVDLCEPGGGAPTRNSTHYLFRGACTPMEKLEKRNAWKPTVADSTAAGSYRMQVWRTRLGTVTHRATVGGRPVAYTLLRSTYRHEADSIIGFQLFNDPTFVKDAKSFQKAAESIDYAFNWFYADANTAAYYNSGLNPQRAPGVDPALPIRADRSTEWPGFDPADNTASYTPPAQHPQSTDQDYYVSWNNKQAADYSSAGFGNGSVHRGNLLDDRVERLVRRGGVTRASLTQAMAEAAVTDLRGEDVLPELLKVLRTKPVTDPELGRSVQQLEAWRSEGAQRRENAKGSRTYTHPDAVRLMDAWWPLLVEGTFKPGLGDDLYQALTANLGIDESPSSTHGPTGGHAGSAFQYGWWSYVDKDLRTVLGQPVRGALAKPYCGNGDLNTCRDTLLATLRTAAAKPAAEVYPGDDTCAAGDQWCADTVQHRALGGLTQPKMNWQNRPTYQMVMEFPKHR
;
A
#
# COMPACT_ATOMS: atom_id res chain seq x y z
N MET A 1 28.75 12.94 -59.97
CA MET A 1 30.08 13.58 -60.09
C MET A 1 30.83 13.26 -58.80
N ALA A 2 31.91 12.48 -58.70
CA ALA A 2 32.70 11.58 -59.54
C ALA A 2 33.27 10.56 -58.51
N ALA A 3 33.12 9.23 -58.65
CA ALA A 3 33.89 8.29 -59.48
C ALA A 3 35.41 8.23 -59.18
N ALA A 4 35.85 7.08 -58.63
CA ALA A 4 37.11 6.33 -58.88
C ALA A 4 37.30 5.35 -57.69
N SER A 5 37.20 4.00 -57.77
CA SER A 5 37.94 3.00 -58.57
C SER A 5 39.46 3.15 -58.37
N GLU A 6 40.24 2.16 -57.93
CA GLU A 6 40.59 0.87 -58.58
C GLU A 6 41.56 0.13 -57.64
N THR A 7 41.34 -1.13 -57.27
CA THR A 7 41.89 -2.39 -57.85
C THR A 7 43.36 -2.73 -57.56
N GLY A 8 43.56 -4.02 -57.23
CA GLY A 8 44.80 -4.78 -57.44
C GLY A 8 45.45 -5.31 -56.17
N THR A 9 45.93 -6.55 -56.01
CA THR A 9 45.75 -7.89 -56.61
C THR A 9 46.83 -8.79 -55.98
N HIS A 10 46.53 -10.06 -55.68
CA HIS A 10 47.43 -11.23 -55.57
C HIS A 10 48.62 -11.17 -54.57
N GLY A 11 48.99 -12.19 -53.80
CA GLY A 11 48.61 -13.59 -53.69
C GLY A 11 49.54 -14.28 -52.67
N GLY A 12 49.32 -15.57 -52.42
CA GLY A 12 50.30 -16.43 -51.74
C GLY A 12 49.79 -17.08 -50.45
N ALA A 13 49.33 -18.32 -50.57
CA ALA A 13 49.13 -19.25 -49.46
C ALA A 13 50.44 -20.05 -49.23
N ALA A 14 50.89 -20.16 -47.98
CA ALA A 14 51.67 -21.30 -47.47
C ALA A 14 51.74 -21.30 -45.93
N SER A 15 51.12 -22.32 -45.34
CA SER A 15 51.51 -23.11 -44.15
C SER A 15 52.25 -22.46 -42.96
N GLY A 16 51.69 -22.61 -41.75
CA GLY A 16 52.44 -22.52 -40.50
C GLY A 16 51.54 -22.44 -39.27
N THR A 17 51.45 -23.54 -38.54
CA THR A 17 50.55 -23.80 -37.41
C THR A 17 50.90 -23.07 -36.10
N ASP A 18 49.82 -22.63 -35.44
CA ASP A 18 49.54 -22.69 -33.99
C ASP A 18 49.80 -21.48 -33.06
N ARG A 19 48.77 -21.24 -32.23
CA ARG A 19 48.65 -20.40 -31.01
C ARG A 19 48.58 -18.88 -31.14
N ASN A 20 47.35 -18.37 -31.18
CA ASN A 20 46.94 -17.36 -30.19
C ASN A 20 45.41 -17.27 -30.00
N ARG A 21 44.93 -17.82 -28.87
CA ARG A 21 43.59 -17.55 -28.33
C ARG A 21 43.50 -16.06 -27.99
N ARG A 22 42.60 -15.32 -28.65
CA ARG A 22 42.17 -13.99 -28.16
C ARG A 22 41.52 -14.15 -26.77
N PRO A 23 41.92 -13.34 -25.76
CA PRO A 23 41.31 -13.39 -24.44
C PRO A 23 39.87 -12.90 -24.49
N SER A 24 38.99 -13.62 -23.79
CA SER A 24 37.56 -13.37 -23.66
C SER A 24 37.24 -11.94 -23.19
N GLY A 25 36.31 -11.27 -23.87
CA GLY A 25 35.81 -9.91 -23.60
C GLY A 25 35.02 -9.74 -22.29
N ARG A 26 35.63 -10.06 -21.15
CA ARG A 26 35.05 -9.87 -19.81
C ARG A 26 35.31 -8.50 -19.19
N ARG A 27 36.33 -7.76 -19.63
CA ARG A 27 36.68 -6.46 -19.04
C ARG A 27 35.86 -5.36 -19.71
N GLY A 28 34.97 -4.72 -18.94
CA GLY A 28 34.28 -3.48 -19.35
C GLY A 28 32.75 -3.51 -19.32
N ARG A 29 32.09 -4.65 -19.07
CA ARG A 29 30.62 -4.69 -18.93
C ARG A 29 30.22 -4.49 -17.47
N GLN A 30 29.81 -3.26 -17.13
CA GLN A 30 29.17 -2.94 -15.86
C GLN A 30 27.66 -3.07 -16.03
N PHE A 31 27.00 -3.81 -15.13
CA PHE A 31 25.54 -3.88 -15.06
C PHE A 31 25.10 -3.14 -13.82
N PRO A 32 23.96 -2.43 -13.87
CA PRO A 32 23.37 -1.86 -12.67
C PRO A 32 23.13 -2.96 -11.61
N GLY A 33 23.31 -2.63 -10.32
CA GLY A 33 23.28 -3.59 -9.23
C GLY A 33 21.98 -4.39 -9.12
N GLU A 34 20.86 -3.78 -9.51
CA GLU A 34 19.53 -4.37 -9.60
C GLU A 34 19.43 -5.50 -10.66
N TYR A 35 20.17 -5.38 -11.77
CA TYR A 35 20.26 -6.43 -12.79
C TYR A 35 21.15 -7.58 -12.32
N VAL A 36 22.26 -7.27 -11.64
CA VAL A 36 23.12 -8.30 -11.03
C VAL A 36 22.34 -9.11 -9.98
N ARG A 37 21.44 -8.47 -9.23
CA ARG A 37 20.56 -9.13 -8.24
C ARG A 37 19.52 -10.04 -8.88
N SER A 38 18.92 -9.62 -10.00
CA SER A 38 17.77 -10.32 -10.64
C SER A 38 18.15 -11.33 -11.73
N HIS A 39 19.40 -11.31 -12.23
CA HIS A 39 19.84 -12.11 -13.37
C HIS A 39 21.12 -12.91 -13.04
N ARG A 40 21.38 -13.94 -13.83
CA ARG A 40 22.60 -14.75 -13.85
C ARG A 40 23.33 -14.46 -15.14
N GLN A 41 24.59 -14.07 -15.05
CA GLN A 41 25.43 -13.91 -16.22
C GLN A 41 25.90 -15.27 -16.74
N ASP A 42 25.74 -15.56 -18.03
CA ASP A 42 26.33 -16.74 -18.65
C ASP A 42 27.83 -16.57 -18.92
N ARG A 43 28.46 -17.64 -19.41
CA ARG A 43 29.88 -17.65 -19.75
C ARG A 43 30.25 -16.70 -20.89
N ARG A 44 29.29 -16.24 -21.70
CA ARG A 44 29.45 -15.28 -22.80
C ARG A 44 29.19 -13.84 -22.36
N GLY A 45 28.79 -13.62 -21.11
CA GLY A 45 28.54 -12.29 -20.56
C GLY A 45 27.11 -11.77 -20.76
N HIS A 46 26.17 -12.62 -21.18
CA HIS A 46 24.75 -12.28 -21.32
C HIS A 46 24.02 -12.52 -20.00
N LEU A 47 23.13 -11.61 -19.61
CA LEU A 47 22.26 -11.78 -18.45
C LEU A 47 21.07 -12.66 -18.84
N HIS A 48 20.94 -13.79 -18.16
CA HIS A 48 19.76 -14.65 -18.20
C HIS A 48 19.01 -14.51 -16.90
N ARG A 49 17.68 -14.45 -16.93
CA ARG A 49 16.86 -14.32 -15.72
C ARG A 49 17.12 -15.49 -14.76
N ARG A 50 17.32 -15.21 -13.46
CA ARG A 50 17.36 -16.28 -12.45
C ARG A 50 15.94 -16.81 -12.26
N GLY A 51 15.62 -17.90 -12.96
CA GLY A 51 14.32 -18.55 -12.90
C GLY A 51 13.30 -17.96 -13.88
N SER A 52 12.45 -18.84 -14.43
CA SER A 52 11.29 -18.47 -15.23
C SER A 52 10.31 -17.62 -14.41
N ALA A 53 9.70 -16.63 -15.06
CA ALA A 53 8.52 -15.86 -14.61
C ALA A 53 8.59 -15.00 -13.32
N PHE A 54 9.56 -15.13 -12.41
CA PHE A 54 9.48 -14.51 -11.06
C PHE A 54 9.49 -12.96 -10.95
N GLY A 55 10.23 -12.24 -11.81
CA GLY A 55 10.27 -10.76 -11.80
C GLY A 55 8.95 -10.04 -12.16
N ALA A 56 8.37 -10.36 -13.33
CA ALA A 56 7.12 -9.76 -13.80
C ALA A 56 5.90 -10.16 -12.98
N THR A 57 5.75 -11.46 -12.67
CA THR A 57 4.65 -11.90 -11.81
C THR A 57 4.86 -11.48 -10.37
N GLY A 58 6.08 -11.42 -9.83
CA GLY A 58 6.30 -11.04 -8.42
C GLY A 58 6.12 -9.53 -8.12
N ALA A 59 6.40 -8.64 -9.09
CA ALA A 59 6.10 -7.21 -8.95
C ALA A 59 4.61 -6.92 -9.18
N GLY A 60 3.99 -7.56 -10.18
CA GLY A 60 2.55 -7.51 -10.46
C GLY A 60 1.70 -8.12 -9.34
N ASP A 61 2.10 -9.27 -8.80
CA ASP A 61 1.45 -9.97 -7.68
C ASP A 61 1.62 -9.21 -6.36
N ARG A 62 2.75 -8.50 -6.16
CA ARG A 62 2.83 -7.52 -5.06
C ARG A 62 1.83 -6.40 -5.30
N ALA A 63 1.89 -5.70 -6.43
CA ALA A 63 0.98 -4.60 -6.75
C ALA A 63 -0.51 -4.99 -6.63
N SER A 64 -0.90 -6.21 -7.01
CA SER A 64 -2.29 -6.70 -6.93
C SER A 64 -2.69 -7.30 -5.58
N ARG A 65 -1.77 -7.88 -4.79
CA ARG A 65 -2.06 -8.30 -3.39
C ARG A 65 -2.12 -7.12 -2.42
N LEU A 66 -1.48 -6.00 -2.78
CA LEU A 66 -1.37 -4.83 -1.92
C LEU A 66 -2.71 -4.06 -1.85
N PHE A 67 -3.56 -4.15 -2.89
CA PHE A 67 -4.76 -3.33 -3.02
C PHE A 67 -5.96 -4.11 -3.54
N GLY A 68 -6.99 -4.21 -2.69
CA GLY A 68 -8.34 -4.54 -3.13
C GLY A 68 -8.92 -5.84 -2.57
N GLY A 69 -9.43 -5.78 -1.35
CA GLY A 69 -10.20 -6.87 -0.72
C GLY A 69 -9.36 -7.95 -0.04
N GLY A 70 -10.01 -9.08 0.25
CA GLY A 70 -9.42 -10.27 0.86
C GLY A 70 -9.24 -10.17 2.39
N GLY A 71 -9.94 -9.24 3.03
CA GLY A 71 -9.91 -9.00 4.49
C GLY A 71 -11.13 -9.57 5.21
N GLU A 72 -11.99 -10.29 4.51
CA GLU A 72 -13.36 -10.55 4.95
C GLU A 72 -13.42 -11.48 6.17
N VAL A 73 -12.45 -12.38 6.37
CA VAL A 73 -12.37 -13.21 7.59
C VAL A 73 -12.14 -12.32 8.83
N GLN A 74 -11.19 -11.39 8.77
CA GLN A 74 -10.91 -10.47 9.89
C GLN A 74 -12.08 -9.51 10.15
N SER A 75 -12.73 -9.09 9.07
CA SER A 75 -13.97 -8.30 9.09
C SER A 75 -15.13 -9.05 9.76
N ALA A 76 -15.30 -10.34 9.47
CA ALA A 76 -16.28 -11.20 10.12
C ALA A 76 -16.00 -11.39 11.62
N LEU A 77 -14.72 -11.49 12.02
CA LEU A 77 -14.34 -11.60 13.43
C LEU A 77 -14.72 -10.36 14.24
N SER A 78 -14.55 -9.15 13.68
CA SER A 78 -15.01 -7.92 14.37
C SER A 78 -16.52 -7.77 14.36
N LEU A 79 -17.22 -8.18 13.31
CA LEU A 79 -18.68 -8.23 13.30
C LEU A 79 -19.20 -9.17 14.39
N LEU A 80 -18.67 -10.39 14.49
CA LEU A 80 -19.04 -11.36 15.53
C LEU A 80 -18.77 -10.81 16.93
N SER A 81 -17.63 -10.16 17.14
CA SER A 81 -17.29 -9.51 18.41
C SER A 81 -18.31 -8.41 18.77
N ALA A 82 -18.72 -7.60 17.78
CA ALA A 82 -19.70 -6.54 17.98
C ALA A 82 -21.09 -7.11 18.30
N GLN A 83 -21.52 -8.16 17.58
CA GLN A 83 -22.78 -8.83 17.82
C GLN A 83 -22.81 -9.57 19.16
N GLN A 84 -21.68 -10.11 19.62
CA GLN A 84 -21.57 -10.71 20.95
C GLN A 84 -21.75 -9.66 22.04
N LYS A 85 -21.20 -8.45 21.86
CA LYS A 85 -21.29 -7.40 22.87
C LYS A 85 -22.64 -6.71 22.90
N TYR A 86 -23.19 -6.33 21.74
CA TYR A 86 -24.36 -5.46 21.64
C TYR A 86 -25.62 -6.18 21.17
N GLY A 87 -25.53 -7.48 20.87
CA GLY A 87 -26.59 -8.22 20.17
C GLY A 87 -26.51 -8.01 18.65
N VAL A 88 -27.27 -8.82 17.90
CA VAL A 88 -27.12 -8.90 16.43
C VAL A 88 -27.41 -7.57 15.73
N ALA A 89 -28.53 -6.93 16.03
CA ALA A 89 -28.95 -5.72 15.33
C ALA A 89 -28.01 -4.53 15.63
N GLU A 90 -27.88 -4.18 16.91
CA GLU A 90 -27.03 -3.07 17.35
C GLU A 90 -25.55 -3.33 17.07
N GLY A 91 -25.05 -4.56 17.29
CA GLY A 91 -23.67 -4.92 16.99
C GLY A 91 -23.34 -4.80 15.50
N THR A 92 -24.29 -5.11 14.62
CA THR A 92 -24.11 -4.91 13.17
C THR A 92 -24.09 -3.43 12.81
N GLU A 93 -24.94 -2.61 13.45
CA GLU A 93 -24.94 -1.15 13.26
C GLU A 93 -23.62 -0.52 13.73
N VAL A 94 -23.15 -0.89 14.92
CA VAL A 94 -21.84 -0.47 15.45
C VAL A 94 -20.74 -0.86 14.48
N TRP A 95 -20.65 -2.12 14.09
CA TRP A 95 -19.63 -2.60 13.16
C TRP A 95 -19.69 -1.86 11.81
N GLU A 96 -20.89 -1.63 11.25
CA GLU A 96 -21.07 -0.89 9.99
C GLU A 96 -20.59 0.56 10.10
N SER A 97 -20.81 1.21 11.25
CA SER A 97 -20.37 2.58 11.47
C SER A 97 -18.85 2.73 11.52
N PHE A 98 -18.12 1.72 12.03
CA PHE A 98 -16.66 1.64 11.93
C PHE A 98 -16.21 1.22 10.53
N ARG A 99 -17.01 0.44 9.79
CA ARG A 99 -16.63 -0.03 8.46
C ARG A 99 -16.35 1.10 7.49
N GLN A 100 -17.10 2.21 7.57
CA GLN A 100 -16.96 3.41 6.73
C GLN A 100 -16.81 3.10 5.23
N ARG A 101 -17.47 2.05 4.73
CA ARG A 101 -17.22 1.55 3.36
C ARG A 101 -17.52 2.58 2.27
N ASN A 102 -18.51 3.45 2.48
CA ASN A 102 -18.89 4.51 1.53
C ASN A 102 -19.17 5.81 2.29
N ASP A 103 -18.21 6.25 3.11
CA ASP A 103 -18.40 7.43 3.95
C ASP A 103 -18.69 8.70 3.11
N PRO A 104 -19.69 9.52 3.48
CA PRO A 104 -20.07 10.72 2.74
C PRO A 104 -19.16 11.94 2.98
N GLU A 105 -18.27 11.86 3.96
CA GLU A 105 -17.28 12.93 4.28
C GLU A 105 -15.87 12.58 3.80
N ALA A 106 -15.69 11.41 3.15
CA ALA A 106 -14.39 11.02 2.62
C ALA A 106 -13.89 11.96 1.53
N ALA A 107 -12.59 12.29 1.56
CA ALA A 107 -11.92 13.00 0.49
C ALA A 107 -12.01 12.19 -0.83
N LEU A 108 -12.50 12.82 -1.90
CA LEU A 108 -12.73 12.17 -3.19
C LEU A 108 -11.73 12.64 -4.24
N THR A 109 -11.27 11.74 -5.09
CA THR A 109 -10.51 12.13 -6.31
C THR A 109 -11.42 12.77 -7.36
N LEU A 110 -12.64 12.26 -7.52
CA LEU A 110 -13.71 12.87 -8.32
C LEU A 110 -14.72 13.54 -7.39
N HIS A 111 -14.83 14.85 -7.48
CA HIS A 111 -15.55 15.67 -6.49
C HIS A 111 -16.56 16.64 -7.10
N ASP A 112 -16.82 16.59 -8.41
CA ASP A 112 -17.86 17.40 -9.08
C ASP A 112 -19.24 16.69 -9.08
N GLY A 113 -19.49 15.83 -8.08
CA GLY A 113 -20.76 15.13 -7.90
C GLY A 113 -20.94 13.85 -8.72
N GLN A 114 -19.90 13.37 -9.41
CA GLN A 114 -19.95 12.12 -10.17
C GLN A 114 -20.12 10.91 -9.23
N ARG A 115 -20.91 9.92 -9.67
CA ARG A 115 -21.26 8.73 -8.89
C ARG A 115 -20.94 7.45 -9.65
N PHE A 116 -20.28 6.52 -8.97
CA PHE A 116 -19.91 5.23 -9.52
C PHE A 116 -20.22 4.14 -8.49
N PRO A 117 -21.40 3.49 -8.56
CA PRO A 117 -21.74 2.42 -7.63
C PRO A 117 -20.81 1.20 -7.80
N TYR A 118 -20.10 0.83 -6.73
CA TYR A 118 -19.26 -0.38 -6.72
C TYR A 118 -19.11 -0.95 -5.31
N ALA A 119 -19.11 -2.28 -5.22
CA ALA A 119 -18.92 -3.04 -3.97
C ALA A 119 -19.79 -2.56 -2.79
N GLY A 120 -21.00 -2.06 -3.08
CA GLY A 120 -21.93 -1.52 -2.09
C GLY A 120 -22.53 -2.60 -1.19
N LYS A 121 -23.03 -2.18 -0.03
CA LYS A 121 -23.79 -3.07 0.87
C LYS A 121 -25.12 -3.46 0.23
N PRO A 122 -25.46 -4.76 0.11
CA PRO A 122 -26.76 -5.19 -0.37
C PRO A 122 -27.86 -4.87 0.65
N ALA A 123 -29.09 -4.63 0.18
CA ALA A 123 -30.25 -4.41 1.06
C ALA A 123 -30.54 -5.62 1.97
N GLN A 124 -30.30 -6.83 1.46
CA GLN A 124 -30.36 -8.08 2.22
C GLN A 124 -29.14 -8.92 1.86
N ALA A 125 -28.17 -8.98 2.77
CA ALA A 125 -27.02 -9.86 2.61
C ALA A 125 -27.47 -11.33 2.65
N ARG A 126 -27.02 -12.12 1.68
CA ARG A 126 -27.30 -13.55 1.56
C ARG A 126 -25.98 -14.31 1.53
N ALA A 127 -26.05 -15.59 1.89
CA ALA A 127 -24.92 -16.53 1.80
C ALA A 127 -23.65 -16.07 2.54
N VAL A 128 -23.79 -15.30 3.62
CA VAL A 128 -22.65 -14.94 4.49
C VAL A 128 -22.18 -16.19 5.25
N ALA A 129 -20.88 -16.45 5.24
CA ALA A 129 -20.24 -17.59 5.89
C ALA A 129 -19.40 -17.15 7.11
N LEU A 130 -20.06 -16.62 8.14
CA LEU A 130 -19.41 -16.24 9.39
C LEU A 130 -18.84 -17.48 10.10
N PRO A 131 -17.57 -17.45 10.57
CA PRO A 131 -16.98 -18.57 11.28
C PRO A 131 -17.61 -18.76 12.66
N ASP A 132 -17.62 -19.99 13.16
CA ASP A 132 -17.94 -20.26 14.55
C ASP A 132 -16.86 -19.65 15.46
N LYS A 133 -17.27 -19.20 16.65
CA LYS A 133 -16.39 -18.54 17.62
C LYS A 133 -15.15 -19.42 17.93
N GLY A 134 -13.96 -18.82 17.81
CA GLY A 134 -12.69 -19.48 18.11
C GLY A 134 -12.28 -20.59 17.13
N SER A 135 -13.01 -20.78 16.02
CA SER A 135 -12.74 -21.86 15.06
C SER A 135 -11.69 -21.51 14.00
N VAL A 136 -11.45 -20.22 13.76
CA VAL A 136 -10.54 -19.75 12.69
C VAL A 136 -9.10 -20.09 13.02
N THR A 137 -8.39 -20.66 12.06
CA THR A 137 -6.95 -20.93 12.11
C THR A 137 -6.34 -20.58 10.76
N ALA A 138 -5.26 -19.80 10.75
CA ALA A 138 -4.55 -19.48 9.51
C ALA A 138 -3.93 -20.75 8.90
N GLU A 139 -3.94 -20.86 7.57
CA GLU A 139 -3.32 -21.97 6.86
C GLU A 139 -1.80 -21.97 7.09
N GLN A 140 -1.26 -23.10 7.52
CA GLN A 140 0.16 -23.23 7.79
C GLN A 140 0.97 -23.19 6.48
N LEU A 141 1.80 -22.17 6.30
CA LEU A 141 2.64 -22.01 5.11
C LEU A 141 3.93 -22.82 5.16
N VAL A 142 4.58 -22.94 6.33
CA VAL A 142 5.93 -23.49 6.47
C VAL A 142 5.92 -24.81 7.26
N HIS A 143 6.45 -25.86 6.62
CA HIS A 143 6.49 -27.26 7.06
C HIS A 143 7.91 -27.83 7.02
N ASP A 144 8.11 -29.01 7.62
CA ASP A 144 9.34 -29.83 7.53
C ASP A 144 10.65 -29.05 7.81
N ARG A 145 10.68 -28.23 8.87
CA ARG A 145 11.88 -27.46 9.22
C ARG A 145 13.04 -28.38 9.63
N THR A 146 14.22 -28.18 9.03
CA THR A 146 15.46 -28.88 9.39
C THR A 146 16.62 -27.91 9.61
N GLY A 147 17.62 -28.33 10.40
CA GLY A 147 18.83 -27.55 10.64
C GLY A 147 18.54 -26.20 11.29
N ALA A 148 19.16 -25.12 10.80
CA ALA A 148 18.92 -23.77 11.32
C ALA A 148 17.49 -23.25 11.12
N ALA A 149 16.66 -23.93 10.32
CA ALA A 149 15.25 -23.58 10.16
C ALA A 149 14.39 -23.92 11.39
N GLN A 150 14.87 -24.80 12.27
CA GLN A 150 14.13 -25.23 13.46
C GLN A 150 14.10 -24.11 14.51
N GLN A 151 12.95 -23.90 15.16
CA GLN A 151 12.78 -22.79 16.11
C GLN A 151 13.79 -22.82 17.25
N ASN A 152 14.14 -24.00 17.75
CA ASN A 152 15.15 -24.20 18.79
C ASN A 152 16.61 -24.05 18.30
N ARG A 153 16.81 -23.80 17.01
CA ARG A 153 18.11 -23.55 16.37
C ARG A 153 18.13 -22.23 15.59
N ALA A 154 17.16 -21.36 15.84
CA ALA A 154 17.15 -20.01 15.27
C ALA A 154 18.44 -19.28 15.68
N GLY A 155 19.15 -18.71 14.70
CA GLY A 155 20.45 -18.06 14.92
C GLY A 155 21.67 -18.99 14.96
N ALA A 156 21.51 -20.29 14.67
CA ALA A 156 22.66 -21.19 14.53
C ALA A 156 23.58 -20.75 13.37
N LYS A 157 24.89 -20.65 13.64
CA LYS A 157 25.93 -20.25 12.68
C LYS A 157 26.92 -21.40 12.42
N ASP A 158 27.43 -21.47 11.20
CA ASP A 158 28.44 -22.39 10.68
C ASP A 158 29.35 -21.62 9.69
N PRO A 159 30.28 -20.77 10.20
CA PRO A 159 31.08 -19.88 9.35
C PRO A 159 31.95 -20.62 8.34
N VAL A 160 31.89 -20.20 7.06
CA VAL A 160 32.75 -20.76 6.01
C VAL A 160 34.14 -20.11 6.04
N GLU A 161 35.19 -20.92 6.00
CA GLU A 161 36.56 -20.44 5.90
C GLU A 161 36.76 -19.60 4.62
N ALA A 162 37.29 -18.38 4.79
CA ALA A 162 37.47 -17.41 3.72
C ALA A 162 38.96 -17.21 3.40
N PRO A 163 39.38 -17.30 2.12
CA PRO A 163 40.72 -16.86 1.70
C PRO A 163 40.93 -15.37 2.04
N GLU A 164 42.17 -14.93 2.27
CA GLU A 164 42.50 -13.54 2.65
C GLU A 164 41.75 -12.46 1.85
N LYS A 165 41.69 -12.61 0.52
CA LYS A 165 40.99 -11.67 -0.38
C LYS A 165 39.47 -11.55 -0.16
N LEU A 166 38.84 -12.48 0.57
CA LEU A 166 37.41 -12.49 0.90
C LEU A 166 37.14 -12.37 2.40
N LYS A 167 38.16 -12.27 3.25
CA LYS A 167 37.98 -12.04 4.70
C LYS A 167 37.10 -10.82 5.01
N PRO A 168 37.19 -9.68 4.29
CA PRO A 168 36.30 -8.54 4.55
C PRO A 168 34.82 -8.83 4.30
N ALA A 169 34.50 -9.86 3.50
CA ALA A 169 33.13 -10.28 3.26
C ALA A 169 32.63 -11.32 4.27
N GLN A 170 33.49 -11.82 5.16
CA GLN A 170 33.12 -12.91 6.06
C GLN A 170 32.07 -12.46 7.09
N GLY A 171 30.94 -13.15 7.14
CA GLY A 171 29.83 -12.83 8.05
C GLY A 171 29.11 -11.50 7.78
N MET A 172 29.38 -10.85 6.65
CA MET A 172 28.81 -9.54 6.27
C MET A 172 27.26 -9.49 6.27
N TYR A 173 26.60 -10.65 6.14
CA TYR A 173 25.14 -10.83 6.09
C TYR A 173 24.63 -11.79 7.17
N ASP A 174 25.38 -11.98 8.25
CA ASP A 174 24.95 -12.80 9.39
C ASP A 174 23.63 -12.33 10.02
N GLU A 175 23.39 -11.01 9.98
CA GLU A 175 22.14 -10.39 10.44
C GLU A 175 21.07 -10.32 9.33
N GLY A 176 21.30 -11.01 8.21
CA GLY A 176 20.44 -11.03 7.04
C GLY A 176 20.80 -9.99 5.97
N VAL A 177 20.39 -10.27 4.73
CA VAL A 177 20.53 -9.34 3.58
C VAL A 177 19.36 -8.34 3.52
N LEU A 178 18.30 -8.62 4.27
CA LEU A 178 17.10 -7.79 4.36
C LEU A 178 16.94 -7.38 5.82
N PRO A 179 16.63 -6.11 6.12
CA PRO A 179 16.25 -5.73 7.47
C PRO A 179 15.07 -6.60 7.94
N GLY A 180 15.12 -7.06 9.18
CA GLY A 180 14.16 -8.02 9.75
C GLY A 180 12.69 -7.59 9.56
N ALA A 181 11.80 -8.58 9.41
CA ALA A 181 10.33 -8.49 9.40
C ALA A 181 9.61 -7.67 8.29
N ASP A 182 10.32 -6.96 7.43
CA ASP A 182 9.73 -5.82 6.70
C ASP A 182 9.00 -6.10 5.37
N PHE A 183 8.98 -7.33 4.85
CA PHE A 183 8.32 -7.64 3.56
C PHE A 183 6.96 -8.33 3.70
N ALA A 184 6.52 -8.66 4.92
CA ALA A 184 5.31 -9.45 5.16
C ALA A 184 4.02 -8.62 5.14
N THR A 185 4.13 -7.29 5.17
CA THR A 185 3.02 -6.37 5.40
C THR A 185 2.64 -5.58 4.14
N ARG A 186 1.34 -5.38 3.93
CA ARG A 186 0.79 -4.76 2.71
C ARG A 186 1.02 -3.24 2.74
N ARG A 187 1.84 -2.71 1.82
CA ARG A 187 2.19 -1.29 1.65
C ARG A 187 1.31 -0.58 0.61
N GLY A 188 0.88 0.65 0.90
CA GLY A 188 0.05 1.46 0.00
C GLY A 188 0.38 2.93 0.03
N MET A 189 1.21 3.40 -0.90
CA MET A 189 1.76 4.75 -0.80
C MET A 189 1.84 5.33 -2.21
N SER A 190 1.14 6.41 -2.52
CA SER A 190 1.40 7.27 -3.69
C SER A 190 0.50 8.49 -3.63
N ASN A 191 1.00 9.65 -4.09
CA ASN A 191 0.18 10.84 -4.28
C ASN A 191 0.21 11.38 -5.72
N ALA A 192 -0.83 12.12 -6.07
CA ALA A 192 -0.95 12.85 -7.33
C ALA A 192 -1.75 14.13 -7.09
N LEU A 193 -1.28 15.25 -7.66
CA LEU A 193 -1.96 16.54 -7.68
C LEU A 193 -1.99 17.03 -9.13
N LEU A 194 -3.15 17.41 -9.65
CA LEU A 194 -3.29 17.98 -10.98
C LEU A 194 -4.23 19.16 -10.90
N VAL A 195 -3.94 20.23 -11.65
CA VAL A 195 -4.81 21.40 -11.77
C VAL A 195 -5.04 21.69 -13.24
N SER A 196 -6.30 21.79 -13.64
CA SER A 196 -6.69 22.05 -15.03
C SER A 196 -6.33 23.47 -15.47
N GLY A 197 -6.07 23.64 -16.77
CA GLY A 197 -5.54 24.88 -17.34
C GLY A 197 -6.33 26.15 -17.02
N ARG A 198 -7.65 26.03 -16.81
CA ARG A 198 -8.53 27.16 -16.41
C ARG A 198 -8.09 27.87 -15.10
N HIS A 199 -7.33 27.18 -14.25
CA HIS A 199 -6.87 27.70 -12.95
C HIS A 199 -5.38 27.96 -12.91
N THR A 200 -4.63 27.62 -13.96
CA THR A 200 -3.18 27.77 -13.98
C THR A 200 -2.77 29.12 -14.57
N ALA A 201 -1.58 29.60 -14.20
CA ALA A 201 -1.07 30.87 -14.71
C ALA A 201 -0.77 30.84 -16.22
N SER A 202 -0.48 29.65 -16.76
CA SER A 202 -0.11 29.48 -18.18
C SER A 202 -1.30 29.15 -19.07
N GLY A 203 -2.47 28.80 -18.50
CA GLY A 203 -3.59 28.24 -19.24
C GLY A 203 -3.47 26.75 -19.57
N ASN A 204 -2.33 26.11 -19.27
CA ASN A 204 -2.11 24.67 -19.50
C ASN A 204 -2.21 23.90 -18.18
N PRO A 205 -2.69 22.64 -18.17
CA PRO A 205 -2.68 21.82 -16.98
C PRO A 205 -1.30 21.68 -16.32
N VAL A 206 -1.28 21.69 -14.98
CA VAL A 206 -0.08 21.48 -14.17
C VAL A 206 -0.26 20.23 -13.33
N ALA A 207 0.70 19.31 -13.39
CA ALA A 207 0.66 18.06 -12.63
C ALA A 207 1.92 17.87 -11.77
N VAL A 208 1.72 17.36 -10.56
CA VAL A 208 2.75 16.92 -9.63
C VAL A 208 2.44 15.48 -9.25
N PHE A 209 3.23 14.55 -9.79
CA PHE A 209 3.06 13.12 -9.60
C PHE A 209 4.08 12.57 -8.62
N GLY A 210 3.62 11.78 -7.66
CA GLY A 210 4.43 11.30 -6.56
C GLY A 210 4.20 9.84 -6.19
N PRO A 211 4.69 8.87 -6.98
CA PRO A 211 4.74 7.48 -6.53
C PRO A 211 5.60 7.32 -5.27
N GLN A 212 5.03 6.72 -4.23
CA GLN A 212 5.75 6.35 -3.00
C GLN A 212 6.00 4.84 -3.01
N THR A 213 7.22 4.43 -3.30
CA THR A 213 7.55 2.99 -3.36
C THR A 213 8.44 2.56 -2.21
N GLY A 214 8.55 3.39 -1.17
CA GLY A 214 9.52 3.24 -0.09
C GLY A 214 10.92 3.71 -0.49
N TYR A 215 11.81 3.77 0.50
CA TYR A 215 13.19 4.22 0.35
C TYR A 215 14.13 3.02 0.44
N PHE A 216 14.75 2.67 -0.69
CA PHE A 216 15.62 1.50 -0.82
C PHE A 216 16.93 1.88 -1.50
N ALA A 217 18.01 1.15 -1.18
CA ALA A 217 19.31 1.31 -1.82
C ALA A 217 19.85 -0.08 -2.28
N PRO A 218 19.97 -0.34 -3.60
CA PRO A 218 19.45 0.45 -4.72
C PRO A 218 17.91 0.54 -4.69
N GLN A 219 17.37 1.56 -5.35
CA GLN A 219 15.93 1.85 -5.36
C GLN A 219 15.15 0.85 -6.24
N LEU A 220 13.88 0.59 -5.89
CA LEU A 220 12.94 -0.23 -6.65
C LEU A 220 12.53 0.41 -7.98
N LEU A 221 12.56 1.73 -8.08
CA LEU A 221 12.31 2.46 -9.32
C LEU A 221 13.61 2.68 -10.08
N MET A 222 13.58 2.37 -11.36
CA MET A 222 14.65 2.64 -12.33
C MET A 222 14.16 3.69 -13.32
N LEU A 223 14.94 4.75 -13.51
CA LEU A 223 14.69 5.71 -14.58
C LEU A 223 15.14 5.14 -15.92
N GLN A 224 14.29 5.27 -16.92
CA GLN A 224 14.56 4.82 -18.28
C GLN A 224 13.95 5.75 -19.31
N GLU A 225 14.57 5.77 -20.48
CA GLU A 225 14.05 6.40 -21.69
C GLU A 225 14.07 5.36 -22.81
N LEU A 226 12.93 5.22 -23.48
CA LEU A 226 12.71 4.25 -24.54
C LEU A 226 12.32 5.01 -25.82
N GLN A 227 13.11 4.82 -26.88
CA GLN A 227 12.94 5.46 -28.17
C GLN A 227 12.99 4.42 -29.28
N GLY A 228 11.97 4.35 -30.12
CA GLY A 228 11.89 3.41 -31.24
C GLY A 228 10.55 3.50 -32.00
N PRO A 229 10.35 2.71 -33.06
CA PRO A 229 9.05 2.64 -33.73
C PRO A 229 7.94 2.24 -32.75
N GLY A 230 6.88 3.05 -32.65
CA GLY A 230 5.76 2.83 -31.74
C GLY A 230 6.06 3.06 -30.25
N ILE A 231 7.21 3.66 -29.91
CA ILE A 231 7.54 4.00 -28.51
C ILE A 231 8.41 5.24 -28.41
N SER A 232 7.99 6.21 -27.60
CA SER A 232 8.76 7.43 -27.31
C SER A 232 8.38 7.93 -25.92
N ALA A 233 8.99 7.35 -24.89
CA ALA A 233 8.63 7.61 -23.51
C ALA A 233 9.86 7.71 -22.60
N ARG A 234 9.74 8.54 -21.55
CA ARG A 234 10.74 8.62 -20.47
C ARG A 234 10.07 8.70 -19.11
N GLY A 235 10.67 8.09 -18.11
CA GLY A 235 10.14 8.08 -16.75
C GLY A 235 10.73 6.96 -15.90
N ALA A 236 9.95 6.49 -14.94
CA ALA A 236 10.31 5.42 -14.02
C ALA A 236 9.59 4.10 -14.36
N SER A 237 10.27 3.00 -14.06
CA SER A 237 9.69 1.64 -14.07
C SER A 237 10.14 0.87 -12.85
N PHE A 238 9.34 -0.08 -12.39
CA PHE A 238 9.75 -0.98 -11.32
C PHE A 238 10.85 -1.93 -11.81
N ALA A 239 11.88 -2.12 -10.99
CA ALA A 239 13.01 -2.99 -11.27
C ALA A 239 12.53 -4.42 -11.57
N GLY A 240 12.94 -4.95 -12.72
CA GLY A 240 12.54 -6.29 -13.19
C GLY A 240 11.30 -6.32 -14.09
N VAL A 241 10.63 -5.18 -14.33
CA VAL A 241 9.49 -5.02 -15.26
C VAL A 241 9.60 -3.80 -16.19
N GLY A 242 10.82 -3.33 -16.46
CA GLY A 242 11.09 -2.15 -17.30
C GLY A 242 10.88 -2.33 -18.81
N MET A 243 9.99 -3.22 -19.26
CA MET A 243 9.66 -3.37 -20.69
C MET A 243 9.07 -2.07 -21.28
N TYR A 244 8.35 -1.31 -20.46
CA TYR A 244 7.74 -0.02 -20.79
C TYR A 244 7.90 0.94 -19.61
N VAL A 245 7.91 2.25 -19.88
CA VAL A 245 7.80 3.26 -18.82
C VAL A 245 6.43 3.11 -18.15
N GLN A 246 6.41 2.90 -16.84
CA GLN A 246 5.16 2.69 -16.11
C GLN A 246 4.61 3.99 -15.52
N LEU A 247 5.49 4.92 -15.17
CA LEU A 247 5.16 6.24 -14.61
C LEU A 247 6.05 7.26 -15.32
N GLY A 248 5.50 8.17 -16.11
CA GLY A 248 6.35 8.99 -16.97
C GLY A 248 5.63 9.95 -17.89
N ARG A 249 6.25 10.16 -19.04
CA ARG A 249 5.68 10.95 -20.14
C ARG A 249 6.02 10.42 -21.50
N GLY A 250 5.12 10.71 -22.43
CA GLY A 250 5.34 10.65 -23.87
C GLY A 250 5.88 11.99 -24.38
N GLN A 251 5.62 12.27 -25.66
CA GLN A 251 6.12 13.48 -26.32
C GLN A 251 5.46 14.77 -25.83
N ASP A 252 4.17 14.75 -25.55
CA ASP A 252 3.34 15.92 -25.23
C ASP A 252 2.28 15.65 -24.14
N TYR A 253 2.36 14.48 -23.50
CA TYR A 253 1.50 14.08 -22.39
C TYR A 253 2.28 13.36 -21.30
N ALA A 254 1.74 13.32 -20.08
CA ALA A 254 2.31 12.62 -18.93
C ALA A 254 1.26 11.76 -18.22
N TRP A 255 1.73 10.71 -17.54
CA TRP A 255 0.89 9.86 -16.71
C TRP A 255 1.58 9.40 -15.43
N SER A 256 0.77 9.14 -14.42
CA SER A 256 1.20 8.47 -13.19
C SER A 256 0.02 7.75 -12.54
N ALA A 257 0.31 6.89 -11.57
CA ALA A 257 -0.70 6.19 -10.79
C ALA A 257 -0.62 6.49 -9.29
N THR A 258 -1.76 6.33 -8.62
CA THR A 258 -1.81 6.02 -7.19
C THR A 258 -2.56 4.70 -6.99
N SER A 259 -2.22 3.93 -5.96
CA SER A 259 -3.01 2.75 -5.58
C SER A 259 -4.44 3.14 -5.25
N ALA A 260 -5.40 2.38 -5.76
CA ALA A 260 -6.80 2.75 -5.65
C ALA A 260 -7.55 2.00 -4.52
N GLY A 261 -7.12 0.78 -4.18
CA GLY A 261 -7.69 0.08 -3.02
C GLY A 261 -9.15 -0.37 -3.18
N GLN A 262 -9.73 -0.27 -4.37
CA GLN A 262 -11.06 -0.84 -4.63
C GLN A 262 -11.02 -2.36 -4.58
N ASP A 263 -12.14 -2.97 -4.22
CA ASP A 263 -12.20 -4.40 -3.98
C ASP A 263 -12.13 -5.25 -5.26
N ILE A 264 -11.06 -6.03 -5.44
CA ILE A 264 -10.89 -6.98 -6.55
C ILE A 264 -10.62 -8.42 -6.07
N THR A 265 -10.84 -8.68 -4.78
CA THR A 265 -10.54 -9.96 -4.13
C THR A 265 -11.62 -10.31 -3.13
N ASP A 266 -12.32 -11.43 -3.37
CA ASP A 266 -13.36 -11.91 -2.44
C ASP A 266 -12.89 -13.18 -1.71
N THR A 267 -13.28 -13.31 -0.44
CA THR A 267 -13.13 -14.56 0.32
C THR A 267 -14.35 -15.45 0.15
N TYR A 268 -14.14 -16.69 -0.32
CA TYR A 268 -15.17 -17.74 -0.31
C TYR A 268 -14.91 -18.77 0.79
N ALA A 269 -15.97 -19.26 1.44
CA ALA A 269 -15.95 -20.40 2.34
C ALA A 269 -16.40 -21.65 1.58
N VAL A 270 -15.49 -22.61 1.39
CA VAL A 270 -15.80 -23.91 0.79
C VAL A 270 -16.03 -24.95 1.88
N ASP A 271 -17.13 -25.70 1.78
CA ASP A 271 -17.38 -26.87 2.63
C ASP A 271 -16.30 -27.93 2.36
N LEU A 272 -15.65 -28.42 3.41
CA LEU A 272 -14.69 -29.52 3.29
C LEU A 272 -15.42 -30.85 3.16
N CYS A 273 -14.83 -31.78 2.40
CA CYS A 273 -15.39 -33.10 2.17
C CYS A 273 -14.30 -34.17 2.16
N GLU A 274 -14.70 -35.44 2.20
CA GLU A 274 -13.84 -36.60 1.99
C GLU A 274 -14.34 -37.40 0.79
N PRO A 275 -13.47 -37.78 -0.16
CA PRO A 275 -13.89 -38.48 -1.39
C PRO A 275 -14.53 -39.84 -1.11
N GLY A 276 -14.21 -40.47 0.03
CA GLY A 276 -14.81 -41.74 0.49
C GLY A 276 -16.07 -41.59 1.32
N GLY A 277 -16.63 -40.38 1.48
CA GLY A 277 -17.83 -40.13 2.29
C GLY A 277 -17.61 -40.15 3.81
N GLY A 278 -16.35 -40.19 4.27
CA GLY A 278 -16.00 -40.04 5.68
C GLY A 278 -16.36 -38.67 6.24
N ALA A 279 -16.37 -38.54 7.57
CA ALA A 279 -16.63 -37.26 8.23
C ALA A 279 -15.49 -36.27 7.93
N PRO A 280 -15.77 -35.12 7.27
CA PRO A 280 -14.75 -34.12 7.00
C PRO A 280 -14.25 -33.50 8.31
N THR A 281 -13.01 -33.04 8.29
CA THR A 281 -12.38 -32.30 9.39
C THR A 281 -11.81 -31.00 8.85
N ARG A 282 -11.36 -30.10 9.74
CA ARG A 282 -10.64 -28.90 9.30
C ARG A 282 -9.37 -29.25 8.50
N ASN A 283 -8.80 -30.43 8.67
CA ASN A 283 -7.60 -30.88 7.96
C ASN A 283 -7.88 -31.55 6.61
N SER A 284 -9.15 -31.73 6.25
CA SER A 284 -9.53 -32.32 4.97
C SER A 284 -8.96 -31.51 3.80
N THR A 285 -8.56 -32.23 2.75
CA THR A 285 -7.87 -31.68 1.57
C THR A 285 -8.71 -31.79 0.31
N HIS A 286 -10.00 -32.09 0.46
CA HIS A 286 -11.01 -31.98 -0.58
C HIS A 286 -12.11 -31.02 -0.13
N TYR A 287 -12.82 -30.45 -1.08
CA TYR A 287 -13.87 -29.48 -0.84
C TYR A 287 -15.01 -29.65 -1.84
N LEU A 288 -16.21 -29.25 -1.46
CA LEU A 288 -17.37 -29.30 -2.34
C LEU A 288 -17.27 -28.16 -3.37
N PHE A 289 -17.26 -28.52 -4.65
CA PHE A 289 -17.31 -27.57 -5.76
C PHE A 289 -18.37 -28.01 -6.75
N ARG A 290 -19.42 -27.18 -6.94
CA ARG A 290 -20.55 -27.47 -7.84
C ARG A 290 -21.12 -28.88 -7.66
N GLY A 291 -21.26 -29.31 -6.40
CA GLY A 291 -21.82 -30.62 -6.02
C GLY A 291 -20.82 -31.79 -6.00
N ALA A 292 -19.59 -31.61 -6.47
CA ALA A 292 -18.56 -32.66 -6.49
C ALA A 292 -17.51 -32.46 -5.38
N CYS A 293 -17.17 -33.53 -4.66
CA CYS A 293 -16.05 -33.51 -3.73
C CYS A 293 -14.73 -33.49 -4.52
N THR A 294 -14.09 -32.33 -4.55
CA THR A 294 -12.97 -32.01 -5.44
C THR A 294 -11.67 -31.92 -4.65
N PRO A 295 -10.56 -32.53 -5.10
CA PRO A 295 -9.27 -32.37 -4.44
C PRO A 295 -8.79 -30.92 -4.52
N MET A 296 -8.23 -30.43 -3.42
CA MET A 296 -7.41 -29.21 -3.46
C MET A 296 -6.11 -29.50 -4.19
N GLU A 297 -5.65 -28.54 -4.97
CA GLU A 297 -4.31 -28.59 -5.54
C GLU A 297 -3.29 -28.21 -4.48
N LYS A 298 -2.25 -29.04 -4.33
CA LYS A 298 -1.14 -28.77 -3.43
C LYS A 298 -0.04 -28.03 -4.17
N LEU A 299 0.25 -26.80 -3.77
CA LEU A 299 1.36 -26.00 -4.29
C LEU A 299 2.52 -26.09 -3.30
N GLU A 300 3.67 -26.62 -3.73
CA GLU A 300 4.82 -26.85 -2.85
C GLU A 300 6.11 -26.27 -3.41
N LYS A 301 6.93 -25.73 -2.50
CA LYS A 301 8.31 -25.33 -2.78
C LYS A 301 9.21 -25.74 -1.62
N ARG A 302 10.23 -26.55 -1.91
CA ARG A 302 11.32 -26.80 -0.94
C ARG A 302 12.38 -25.71 -1.08
N ASN A 303 12.71 -25.08 0.05
CA ASN A 303 13.79 -24.12 0.18
C ASN A 303 14.87 -24.74 1.06
N ALA A 304 16.11 -24.65 0.63
CA ALA A 304 17.26 -25.11 1.40
C ALA A 304 18.41 -24.13 1.20
N TRP A 305 19.21 -23.95 2.24
CA TRP A 305 20.38 -23.09 2.25
C TRP A 305 21.54 -23.80 2.95
N LYS A 306 22.73 -23.29 2.67
CA LYS A 306 23.99 -23.68 3.29
C LYS A 306 24.76 -22.39 3.61
N PRO A 307 25.65 -22.41 4.61
CA PRO A 307 26.45 -21.25 4.92
C PRO A 307 27.29 -20.84 3.72
N THR A 308 27.59 -19.55 3.65
CA THR A 308 28.48 -18.93 2.67
C THR A 308 29.54 -18.13 3.40
N VAL A 309 30.56 -17.64 2.69
CA VAL A 309 31.51 -16.69 3.29
C VAL A 309 30.76 -15.49 3.88
N ALA A 310 29.78 -14.95 3.15
CA ALA A 310 29.07 -13.75 3.56
C ALA A 310 27.97 -13.95 4.59
N ASP A 311 27.42 -15.15 4.72
CA ASP A 311 26.32 -15.45 5.63
C ASP A 311 26.63 -16.79 6.29
N SER A 312 26.97 -16.73 7.57
CA SER A 312 27.32 -17.90 8.35
C SER A 312 26.10 -18.68 8.84
N THR A 313 24.87 -18.34 8.48
CA THR A 313 23.68 -19.11 8.87
C THR A 313 23.88 -20.58 8.56
N ALA A 314 23.82 -21.42 9.59
CA ALA A 314 24.04 -22.86 9.46
C ALA A 314 23.03 -23.47 8.48
N ALA A 315 23.41 -24.59 7.86
CA ALA A 315 22.58 -25.22 6.85
C ALA A 315 21.18 -25.56 7.40
N GLY A 316 20.17 -25.35 6.56
CA GLY A 316 18.78 -25.56 6.93
C GLY A 316 17.88 -25.72 5.73
N SER A 317 16.68 -26.22 5.97
CA SER A 317 15.66 -26.32 4.94
C SER A 317 14.26 -26.25 5.52
N TYR A 318 13.30 -25.91 4.67
CA TYR A 318 11.88 -26.05 4.96
C TYR A 318 11.10 -26.27 3.66
N ARG A 319 9.88 -26.75 3.80
CA ARG A 319 8.90 -26.83 2.72
C ARG A 319 7.86 -25.74 2.90
N MET A 320 7.68 -24.90 1.89
CA MET A 320 6.49 -24.06 1.78
C MET A 320 5.38 -24.87 1.11
N GLN A 321 4.18 -24.83 1.67
CA GLN A 321 2.99 -25.50 1.14
C GLN A 321 1.80 -24.55 1.23
N VAL A 322 1.01 -24.48 0.15
CA VAL A 322 -0.29 -23.80 0.11
C VAL A 322 -1.28 -24.69 -0.62
N TRP A 323 -2.53 -24.73 -0.16
CA TRP A 323 -3.61 -25.38 -0.89
C TRP A 323 -4.35 -24.39 -1.78
N ARG A 324 -4.71 -24.82 -2.98
CA ARG A 324 -5.50 -24.05 -3.94
C ARG A 324 -6.78 -24.79 -4.30
N THR A 325 -7.90 -24.09 -4.21
CA THR A 325 -9.21 -24.50 -4.71
C THR A 325 -9.47 -23.88 -6.08
N ARG A 326 -10.61 -24.21 -6.71
CA ARG A 326 -11.10 -23.52 -7.92
C ARG A 326 -11.49 -22.06 -7.64
N LEU A 327 -11.69 -21.69 -6.37
CA LEU A 327 -11.99 -20.34 -5.90
C LEU A 327 -10.76 -19.68 -5.24
N GLY A 328 -9.55 -20.10 -5.61
CA GLY A 328 -8.30 -19.46 -5.20
C GLY A 328 -7.51 -20.14 -4.08
N THR A 329 -6.64 -19.41 -3.40
CA THR A 329 -5.73 -19.99 -2.39
C THR A 329 -6.37 -20.04 -1.00
N VAL A 330 -6.26 -21.19 -0.33
CA VAL A 330 -6.70 -21.37 1.06
C VAL A 330 -5.86 -20.50 1.98
N THR A 331 -6.52 -19.66 2.78
CA THR A 331 -5.87 -18.76 3.75
C THR A 331 -6.17 -19.13 5.19
N HIS A 332 -7.36 -19.67 5.46
CA HIS A 332 -7.78 -20.06 6.79
C HIS A 332 -8.63 -21.33 6.74
N ARG A 333 -8.68 -22.03 7.85
CA ARG A 333 -9.59 -23.16 8.12
C ARG A 333 -10.44 -22.82 9.33
N ALA A 334 -11.70 -23.20 9.30
CA ALA A 334 -12.66 -22.87 10.36
C ALA A 334 -13.80 -23.89 10.41
N THR A 335 -14.79 -23.63 11.25
CA THR A 335 -16.11 -24.25 11.14
C THR A 335 -17.16 -23.16 10.93
N VAL A 336 -18.25 -23.50 10.24
CA VAL A 336 -19.43 -22.65 10.06
C VAL A 336 -20.66 -23.49 10.38
N GLY A 337 -21.35 -23.19 11.48
CA GLY A 337 -22.45 -24.02 11.98
C GLY A 337 -21.98 -25.45 12.30
N GLY A 338 -20.77 -25.60 12.85
CA GLY A 338 -20.13 -26.87 13.17
C GLY A 338 -19.56 -27.64 11.98
N ARG A 339 -19.81 -27.20 10.74
CA ARG A 339 -19.29 -27.84 9.52
C ARG A 339 -17.88 -27.34 9.21
N PRO A 340 -16.88 -28.20 8.99
CA PRO A 340 -15.55 -27.76 8.60
C PRO A 340 -15.53 -27.08 7.24
N VAL A 341 -14.90 -25.89 7.18
CA VAL A 341 -14.73 -25.10 5.96
C VAL A 341 -13.28 -24.67 5.78
N ALA A 342 -12.91 -24.37 4.54
CA ALA A 342 -11.73 -23.58 4.23
C ALA A 342 -12.14 -22.23 3.63
N TYR A 343 -11.52 -21.16 4.10
CA TYR A 343 -11.63 -19.84 3.47
C TYR A 343 -10.55 -19.71 2.40
N THR A 344 -10.97 -19.32 1.20
CA THR A 344 -10.13 -19.18 0.02
C THR A 344 -10.24 -17.77 -0.57
N LEU A 345 -9.13 -17.21 -1.03
CA LEU A 345 -9.08 -15.90 -1.66
C LEU A 345 -9.14 -16.02 -3.18
N LEU A 346 -10.24 -15.56 -3.78
CA LEU A 346 -10.39 -15.41 -5.21
C LEU A 346 -10.04 -13.98 -5.62
N ARG A 347 -8.91 -13.81 -6.30
CA ARG A 347 -8.44 -12.52 -6.83
C ARG A 347 -8.64 -12.48 -8.34
N SER A 348 -9.26 -11.42 -8.85
CA SER A 348 -9.57 -11.31 -10.29
C SER A 348 -8.33 -11.27 -11.19
N THR A 349 -7.24 -10.67 -10.71
CA THR A 349 -5.97 -10.56 -11.47
C THR A 349 -5.08 -11.80 -11.38
N TYR A 350 -5.46 -12.83 -10.62
CA TYR A 350 -4.65 -14.05 -10.52
C TYR A 350 -4.54 -14.74 -11.88
N ARG A 351 -3.32 -15.06 -12.33
CA ARG A 351 -2.99 -15.58 -13.68
C ARG A 351 -3.11 -14.56 -14.83
N HIS A 352 -3.56 -13.34 -14.54
CA HIS A 352 -3.69 -12.23 -15.49
C HIS A 352 -2.67 -11.11 -15.21
N GLU A 353 -1.64 -11.38 -14.40
CA GLU A 353 -0.66 -10.35 -14.02
C GLU A 353 0.14 -9.81 -15.23
N ALA A 354 0.25 -10.59 -16.31
CA ALA A 354 0.95 -10.17 -17.52
C ALA A 354 0.09 -9.28 -18.43
N ASP A 355 -1.24 -9.35 -18.35
CA ASP A 355 -2.16 -8.80 -19.35
C ASP A 355 -2.09 -7.27 -19.40
N SER A 356 -1.89 -6.65 -18.24
CA SER A 356 -1.69 -5.20 -18.08
C SER A 356 -0.47 -4.63 -18.83
N ILE A 357 0.43 -5.48 -19.35
CA ILE A 357 1.51 -5.05 -20.23
C ILE A 357 1.00 -4.32 -21.47
N ILE A 358 -0.22 -4.65 -21.93
CA ILE A 358 -0.87 -4.01 -23.08
C ILE A 358 -1.15 -2.54 -22.77
N GLY A 359 -1.79 -2.24 -21.63
CA GLY A 359 -2.04 -0.85 -21.23
C GLY A 359 -0.74 -0.04 -21.09
N PHE A 360 0.31 -0.64 -20.52
CA PHE A 360 1.62 0.02 -20.44
C PHE A 360 2.25 0.26 -21.81
N GLN A 361 2.16 -0.70 -22.73
CA GLN A 361 2.60 -0.50 -24.11
C GLN A 361 1.88 0.69 -24.74
N LEU A 362 0.56 0.76 -24.60
CA LEU A 362 -0.26 1.82 -25.18
C LEU A 362 0.08 3.20 -24.59
N PHE A 363 0.31 3.32 -23.28
CA PHE A 363 0.79 4.58 -22.68
C PHE A 363 2.10 5.08 -23.29
N ASN A 364 2.96 4.16 -23.75
CA ASN A 364 4.28 4.48 -24.28
C ASN A 364 4.25 4.79 -25.79
N ASP A 365 3.14 4.51 -26.47
CA ASP A 365 2.97 4.70 -27.91
C ASP A 365 2.35 6.07 -28.23
N PRO A 366 3.13 7.03 -28.75
CA PRO A 366 2.63 8.36 -29.11
C PRO A 366 1.71 8.33 -30.34
N THR A 367 1.59 7.22 -31.06
CA THR A 367 0.62 7.07 -32.15
C THR A 367 -0.74 6.60 -31.65
N PHE A 368 -0.80 6.06 -30.43
CA PHE A 368 -2.04 5.67 -29.76
C PHE A 368 -2.56 6.77 -28.84
N VAL A 369 -1.77 7.17 -27.83
CA VAL A 369 -2.17 8.24 -26.90
C VAL A 369 -1.95 9.59 -27.57
N LYS A 370 -3.06 10.25 -27.89
CA LYS A 370 -3.12 11.56 -28.56
C LYS A 370 -3.97 12.57 -27.80
N ASP A 371 -4.65 12.14 -26.74
CA ASP A 371 -5.57 12.94 -25.94
C ASP A 371 -5.96 12.15 -24.68
N ALA A 372 -6.72 12.80 -23.79
CA ALA A 372 -7.24 12.16 -22.59
C ALA A 372 -8.10 10.91 -22.87
N LYS A 373 -8.87 10.90 -23.97
CA LYS A 373 -9.78 9.79 -24.30
C LYS A 373 -9.00 8.53 -24.69
N SER A 374 -7.99 8.68 -25.55
CA SER A 374 -7.08 7.60 -25.94
C SER A 374 -6.23 7.14 -24.77
N PHE A 375 -5.84 8.03 -23.85
CA PHE A 375 -5.23 7.64 -22.57
C PHE A 375 -6.17 6.78 -21.73
N GLN A 376 -7.43 7.18 -21.52
CA GLN A 376 -8.41 6.38 -20.77
C GLN A 376 -8.59 5.00 -21.42
N LYS A 377 -8.61 4.95 -22.76
CA LYS A 377 -8.67 3.67 -23.49
C LYS A 377 -7.44 2.78 -23.29
N ALA A 378 -6.25 3.36 -23.12
CA ALA A 378 -5.06 2.61 -22.73
C ALA A 378 -5.16 2.11 -21.28
N ALA A 379 -5.65 2.95 -20.36
CA ALA A 379 -5.83 2.62 -18.95
C ALA A 379 -6.89 1.52 -18.73
N GLU A 380 -7.91 1.42 -19.59
CA GLU A 380 -8.87 0.30 -19.63
C GLU A 380 -8.19 -1.07 -19.80
N SER A 381 -7.01 -1.11 -20.43
CA SER A 381 -6.23 -2.34 -20.66
C SER A 381 -5.25 -2.66 -19.51
N ILE A 382 -5.50 -2.07 -18.32
CA ILE A 382 -4.75 -2.32 -17.09
C ILE A 382 -5.68 -2.98 -16.07
N ASP A 383 -5.37 -4.22 -15.73
CA ASP A 383 -6.18 -5.10 -14.88
C ASP A 383 -5.99 -4.81 -13.38
N TYR A 384 -4.92 -4.09 -13.04
CA TYR A 384 -4.60 -3.71 -11.68
C TYR A 384 -5.49 -2.57 -11.16
N ALA A 385 -5.80 -2.60 -9.87
CA ALA A 385 -6.56 -1.59 -9.15
C ALA A 385 -5.74 -0.30 -8.91
N PHE A 386 -5.67 0.57 -9.92
CA PHE A 386 -4.94 1.84 -9.88
C PHE A 386 -5.81 3.03 -10.32
N ASN A 387 -5.51 4.17 -9.72
CA ASN A 387 -5.96 5.49 -10.13
C ASN A 387 -4.94 6.04 -11.12
N TRP A 388 -5.30 6.18 -12.39
CA TRP A 388 -4.44 6.73 -13.43
C TRP A 388 -4.76 8.19 -13.69
N PHE A 389 -3.72 9.01 -13.77
CA PHE A 389 -3.81 10.44 -14.01
C PHE A 389 -3.09 10.79 -15.29
N TYR A 390 -3.64 11.76 -16.02
CA TYR A 390 -3.12 12.25 -17.29
C TYR A 390 -3.08 13.77 -17.32
N ALA A 391 -2.05 14.33 -17.95
CA ALA A 391 -2.00 15.73 -18.30
C ALA A 391 -1.26 15.92 -19.64
N ASP A 392 -1.87 16.68 -20.56
CA ASP A 392 -1.22 17.26 -21.73
C ASP A 392 -1.30 18.80 -21.68
N ALA A 393 -1.12 19.48 -22.81
CA ALA A 393 -1.19 20.94 -22.87
C ALA A 393 -2.60 21.52 -22.70
N ASN A 394 -3.63 20.73 -22.95
CA ASN A 394 -5.02 21.16 -22.99
C ASN A 394 -5.84 20.60 -21.82
N THR A 395 -5.62 19.34 -21.47
CA THR A 395 -6.53 18.56 -20.62
C THR A 395 -5.82 17.83 -19.49
N ALA A 396 -6.42 17.87 -18.30
CA ALA A 396 -6.14 16.93 -17.21
C ALA A 396 -7.24 15.86 -17.15
N ALA A 397 -6.88 14.61 -16.91
CA ALA A 397 -7.86 13.52 -16.89
C ALA A 397 -7.53 12.41 -15.88
N TYR A 398 -8.54 11.61 -15.61
CA TYR A 398 -8.50 10.53 -14.62
C TYR A 398 -9.22 9.27 -15.11
N TYR A 399 -8.70 8.10 -14.74
CA TYR A 399 -9.34 6.80 -14.92
C TYR A 399 -8.96 5.82 -13.79
N ASN A 400 -9.94 5.13 -13.20
CA ASN A 400 -9.71 4.02 -12.27
C ASN A 400 -9.68 2.69 -13.02
N SER A 401 -8.51 2.07 -13.16
CA SER A 401 -8.35 0.76 -13.81
C SER A 401 -8.58 -0.39 -12.81
N GLY A 402 -8.85 -1.59 -13.33
CA GLY A 402 -8.98 -2.80 -12.53
C GLY A 402 -9.89 -3.86 -13.14
N LEU A 403 -9.61 -5.15 -12.90
CA LEU A 403 -10.59 -6.23 -13.13
C LEU A 403 -11.58 -6.27 -11.95
N ASN A 404 -12.53 -5.34 -11.97
CA ASN A 404 -13.55 -5.16 -10.94
C ASN A 404 -14.67 -6.22 -11.11
N PRO A 405 -14.71 -7.30 -10.32
CA PRO A 405 -15.71 -8.35 -10.50
C PRO A 405 -17.12 -7.83 -10.27
N GLN A 406 -18.03 -8.18 -11.20
CA GLN A 406 -19.45 -8.13 -10.89
C GLN A 406 -19.75 -9.20 -9.83
N ARG A 407 -20.62 -8.88 -8.87
CA ARG A 407 -20.97 -9.80 -7.79
C ARG A 407 -22.42 -10.23 -7.92
N ALA A 408 -22.72 -11.45 -7.50
CA ALA A 408 -24.07 -11.97 -7.50
C ALA A 408 -24.99 -11.11 -6.59
N PRO A 409 -26.28 -10.95 -6.92
CA PRO A 409 -27.21 -10.18 -6.09
C PRO A 409 -27.26 -10.68 -4.65
N GLY A 410 -27.15 -9.76 -3.69
CA GLY A 410 -27.21 -10.09 -2.26
C GLY A 410 -25.87 -10.51 -1.63
N VAL A 411 -24.79 -10.63 -2.40
CA VAL A 411 -23.44 -10.82 -1.85
C VAL A 411 -22.97 -9.52 -1.19
N ASP A 412 -22.53 -9.59 0.06
CA ASP A 412 -21.86 -8.49 0.74
C ASP A 412 -20.33 -8.69 0.63
N PRO A 413 -19.60 -7.85 -0.13
CA PRO A 413 -18.16 -7.99 -0.33
C PRO A 413 -17.34 -7.76 0.96
N ALA A 414 -17.94 -7.20 2.02
CA ALA A 414 -17.22 -7.00 3.28
C ALA A 414 -17.12 -8.26 4.14
N LEU A 415 -17.77 -9.37 3.77
CA LEU A 415 -17.88 -10.59 4.58
C LEU A 415 -17.62 -11.86 3.75
N PRO A 416 -17.19 -12.97 4.37
CA PRO A 416 -16.90 -14.20 3.64
C PRO A 416 -18.17 -14.77 3.00
N ILE A 417 -18.04 -15.21 1.75
CA ILE A 417 -19.14 -15.68 0.91
C ILE A 417 -19.20 -17.20 0.96
N ARG A 418 -20.35 -17.80 1.23
CA ARG A 418 -20.52 -19.25 1.08
C ARG A 418 -20.35 -19.63 -0.39
N ALA A 419 -19.45 -20.57 -0.66
CA ALA A 419 -19.22 -21.07 -2.01
C ALA A 419 -20.43 -21.84 -2.52
N ASP A 420 -21.13 -21.27 -3.50
CA ASP A 420 -22.19 -21.90 -4.26
C ASP A 420 -22.20 -21.32 -5.69
N ARG A 421 -22.74 -22.06 -6.66
CA ARG A 421 -22.81 -21.58 -8.04
C ARG A 421 -23.61 -20.28 -8.18
N SER A 422 -24.59 -20.04 -7.31
CA SER A 422 -25.40 -18.82 -7.30
C SER A 422 -24.71 -17.60 -6.69
N THR A 423 -23.60 -17.79 -5.96
CA THR A 423 -22.83 -16.73 -5.28
C THR A 423 -21.48 -16.46 -5.92
N GLU A 424 -21.00 -17.36 -6.77
CA GLU A 424 -19.84 -17.14 -7.65
C GLU A 424 -20.01 -15.83 -8.45
N TRP A 425 -18.88 -15.21 -8.82
CA TRP A 425 -18.91 -14.09 -9.76
C TRP A 425 -19.64 -14.50 -11.05
N PRO A 426 -20.55 -13.68 -11.60
CA PRO A 426 -21.27 -14.04 -12.81
C PRO A 426 -20.32 -14.38 -13.96
N GLY A 427 -20.55 -15.52 -14.61
CA GLY A 427 -19.69 -16.01 -15.69
C GLY A 427 -18.33 -16.52 -15.24
N PHE A 428 -18.14 -16.84 -13.94
CA PHE A 428 -16.88 -17.35 -13.43
C PHE A 428 -16.45 -18.67 -14.07
N ASP A 429 -15.29 -18.65 -14.72
CA ASP A 429 -14.58 -19.81 -15.22
C ASP A 429 -13.31 -20.05 -14.38
N PRO A 430 -13.27 -21.13 -13.58
CA PRO A 430 -12.11 -21.45 -12.76
C PRO A 430 -10.93 -22.06 -13.53
N ALA A 431 -11.09 -22.41 -14.82
CA ALA A 431 -9.98 -22.86 -15.65
C ALA A 431 -9.05 -21.67 -15.98
N ASP A 432 -9.65 -20.59 -16.45
CA ASP A 432 -8.95 -19.39 -16.92
C ASP A 432 -8.90 -18.27 -15.86
N ASN A 433 -9.65 -18.36 -14.77
CA ASN A 433 -9.80 -17.32 -13.73
C ASN A 433 -10.47 -16.04 -14.23
N THR A 434 -11.39 -16.19 -15.18
CA THR A 434 -12.16 -15.07 -15.77
C THR A 434 -13.56 -15.00 -15.19
N ALA A 435 -14.15 -13.81 -15.17
CA ALA A 435 -15.55 -13.58 -14.81
C ALA A 435 -16.11 -12.38 -15.59
N SER A 436 -17.35 -12.01 -15.31
CA SER A 436 -17.91 -10.73 -15.75
C SER A 436 -17.36 -9.60 -14.88
N TYR A 437 -16.83 -8.56 -15.52
CA TYR A 437 -16.30 -7.37 -14.85
C TYR A 437 -17.13 -6.13 -15.16
N THR A 438 -17.01 -5.08 -14.36
CA THR A 438 -17.72 -3.82 -14.65
C THR A 438 -17.26 -3.24 -16.00
N PRO A 439 -18.17 -2.75 -16.85
CA PRO A 439 -17.78 -2.12 -18.12
C PRO A 439 -17.08 -0.77 -17.86
N PRO A 440 -16.24 -0.26 -18.78
CA PRO A 440 -15.48 0.98 -18.60
C PRO A 440 -16.29 2.19 -18.11
N ALA A 441 -17.54 2.35 -18.55
CA ALA A 441 -18.42 3.44 -18.11
C ALA A 441 -18.76 3.42 -16.61
N GLN A 442 -18.60 2.27 -15.93
CA GLN A 442 -18.80 2.12 -14.50
C GLN A 442 -17.51 2.27 -13.68
N HIS A 443 -16.36 2.44 -14.35
CA HIS A 443 -15.12 2.81 -13.69
C HIS A 443 -15.10 4.33 -13.44
N PRO A 444 -14.72 4.79 -12.23
CA PRO A 444 -14.50 6.21 -11.97
C PRO A 444 -13.57 6.84 -13.02
N GLN A 445 -14.07 7.83 -13.74
CA GLN A 445 -13.33 8.54 -14.79
C GLN A 445 -13.88 9.95 -14.98
N SER A 446 -13.02 10.89 -15.36
CA SER A 446 -13.43 12.22 -15.84
C SER A 446 -12.31 12.89 -16.61
N THR A 447 -12.67 13.98 -17.29
CA THR A 447 -11.75 14.87 -18.01
C THR A 447 -12.07 16.31 -17.60
N ASP A 448 -11.04 17.12 -17.38
CA ASP A 448 -11.13 18.56 -17.11
C ASP A 448 -11.98 18.95 -15.88
N GLN A 449 -11.92 18.17 -14.81
CA GLN A 449 -12.31 18.63 -13.46
C GLN A 449 -11.41 19.81 -13.04
N ASP A 450 -11.84 20.67 -12.09
CA ASP A 450 -11.04 21.82 -11.63
C ASP A 450 -9.60 21.40 -11.25
N TYR A 451 -9.51 20.31 -10.49
CA TYR A 451 -8.27 19.70 -10.06
C TYR A 451 -8.51 18.22 -9.74
N TYR A 452 -7.43 17.45 -9.57
CA TYR A 452 -7.48 16.10 -9.05
C TYR A 452 -6.47 15.98 -7.91
N VAL A 453 -6.89 15.40 -6.80
CA VAL A 453 -6.00 14.94 -5.75
C VAL A 453 -6.20 13.46 -5.50
N SER A 454 -5.10 12.77 -5.29
CA SER A 454 -5.15 11.44 -4.73
C SER A 454 -3.98 11.22 -3.79
N TRP A 455 -4.28 10.68 -2.62
CA TRP A 455 -3.31 10.04 -1.74
C TRP A 455 -3.82 8.67 -1.29
N ASN A 456 -4.27 7.88 -2.27
CA ASN A 456 -4.94 6.60 -2.08
C ASN A 456 -6.32 6.69 -1.40
N ASN A 457 -6.90 7.90 -1.34
CA ASN A 457 -8.26 8.14 -0.87
C ASN A 457 -9.30 7.56 -1.84
N LYS A 458 -10.56 7.58 -1.39
CA LYS A 458 -11.73 7.15 -2.15
C LYS A 458 -11.86 7.87 -3.50
N GLN A 459 -12.28 7.13 -4.52
CA GLN A 459 -12.29 7.60 -5.90
C GLN A 459 -13.40 8.60 -6.18
N ALA A 460 -14.64 8.23 -5.85
CA ALA A 460 -15.84 8.98 -6.21
C ALA A 460 -16.99 8.66 -5.23
N ALA A 461 -18.11 9.37 -5.37
CA ALA A 461 -19.31 9.04 -4.63
C ALA A 461 -19.84 7.63 -5.04
N ASP A 462 -20.42 6.92 -4.08
CA ASP A 462 -21.00 5.57 -4.23
C ASP A 462 -20.00 4.43 -4.57
N TYR A 463 -18.71 4.74 -4.62
CA TYR A 463 -17.65 3.76 -4.84
C TYR A 463 -17.05 3.29 -3.50
N SER A 464 -17.39 2.07 -3.08
CA SER A 464 -17.06 1.60 -1.73
C SER A 464 -15.59 1.19 -1.58
N SER A 465 -14.97 1.57 -0.46
CA SER A 465 -13.63 1.14 -0.04
C SER A 465 -13.65 -0.32 0.42
N ALA A 466 -12.65 -1.11 0.01
CA ALA A 466 -12.48 -2.49 0.47
C ALA A 466 -12.00 -2.60 1.93
N GLY A 467 -11.24 -1.60 2.40
CA GLY A 467 -10.72 -1.51 3.77
C GLY A 467 -11.52 -0.54 4.64
N PHE A 468 -11.20 -0.52 5.94
CA PHE A 468 -11.77 0.37 6.96
C PHE A 468 -11.08 1.75 6.96
N GLY A 469 -11.70 2.76 7.57
CA GLY A 469 -11.05 4.05 7.87
C GLY A 469 -11.00 5.08 6.74
N ASN A 470 -11.69 4.86 5.62
CA ASN A 470 -11.78 5.84 4.53
C ASN A 470 -12.95 6.82 4.79
N GLY A 471 -12.80 7.62 5.85
CA GLY A 471 -13.82 8.53 6.38
C GLY A 471 -13.43 10.01 6.30
N SER A 472 -13.97 10.82 7.22
CA SER A 472 -13.82 12.29 7.30
C SER A 472 -12.39 12.80 7.38
N VAL A 473 -11.49 12.03 7.99
CA VAL A 473 -10.06 12.36 8.10
C VAL A 473 -9.25 11.23 7.48
N HIS A 474 -8.52 11.59 6.44
CA HIS A 474 -7.65 10.72 5.65
C HIS A 474 -6.50 11.58 5.13
N ARG A 475 -5.29 11.02 4.97
CA ARG A 475 -4.12 11.80 4.50
C ARG A 475 -4.31 12.57 3.18
N GLY A 476 -5.30 12.17 2.38
CA GLY A 476 -5.73 12.90 1.18
C GLY A 476 -6.19 14.34 1.47
N ASN A 477 -6.77 14.60 2.65
CA ASN A 477 -7.18 15.93 3.11
C ASN A 477 -6.00 16.93 3.10
N LEU A 478 -4.80 16.49 3.53
CA LEU A 478 -3.59 17.33 3.52
C LEU A 478 -3.27 17.91 2.12
N LEU A 479 -3.62 17.19 1.06
CA LEU A 479 -3.45 17.66 -0.32
C LEU A 479 -4.67 18.43 -0.80
N ASP A 480 -5.87 17.88 -0.59
CA ASP A 480 -7.15 18.43 -1.08
C ASP A 480 -7.33 19.87 -0.66
N ASP A 481 -7.24 20.14 0.65
CA ASP A 481 -7.37 21.46 1.25
C ASP A 481 -6.43 22.50 0.64
N ARG A 482 -5.18 22.11 0.37
CA ARG A 482 -4.16 23.00 -0.19
C ARG A 482 -4.43 23.29 -1.66
N VAL A 483 -4.76 22.26 -2.44
CA VAL A 483 -5.02 22.38 -3.88
C VAL A 483 -6.31 23.15 -4.12
N GLU A 484 -7.37 22.88 -3.36
CA GLU A 484 -8.63 23.61 -3.45
C GLU A 484 -8.41 25.11 -3.24
N ARG A 485 -7.64 25.50 -2.21
CA ARG A 485 -7.29 26.91 -1.96
C ARG A 485 -6.50 27.54 -3.12
N LEU A 486 -5.56 26.80 -3.71
CA LEU A 486 -4.78 27.27 -4.87
C LEU A 486 -5.69 27.48 -6.09
N VAL A 487 -6.58 26.53 -6.35
CA VAL A 487 -7.55 26.58 -7.45
C VAL A 487 -8.50 27.76 -7.30
N ARG A 488 -9.09 27.95 -6.11
CA ARG A 488 -9.99 29.08 -5.80
C ARG A 488 -9.31 30.44 -6.02
N ARG A 489 -8.01 30.53 -5.73
CA ARG A 489 -7.21 31.75 -5.97
C ARG A 489 -6.89 31.96 -7.45
N GLY A 490 -6.76 30.88 -8.22
CA GLY A 490 -6.30 30.89 -9.60
C GLY A 490 -4.80 31.22 -9.73
N GLY A 491 -4.29 31.14 -10.96
CA GLY A 491 -2.88 31.40 -11.26
C GLY A 491 -1.93 30.33 -10.73
N VAL A 492 -2.38 29.08 -10.61
CA VAL A 492 -1.56 27.96 -10.14
C VAL A 492 -0.36 27.75 -11.06
N THR A 493 0.81 27.56 -10.48
CA THR A 493 2.06 27.28 -11.18
C THR A 493 2.61 25.92 -10.78
N ARG A 494 3.56 25.38 -11.55
CA ARG A 494 4.37 24.22 -11.12
C ARG A 494 4.98 24.41 -9.73
N ALA A 495 5.46 25.63 -9.43
CA ALA A 495 6.07 25.93 -8.14
C ALA A 495 5.05 25.89 -6.99
N SER A 496 3.89 26.55 -7.14
CA SER A 496 2.87 26.57 -6.09
C SER A 496 2.25 25.20 -5.84
N LEU A 497 2.01 24.40 -6.90
CA LEU A 497 1.50 23.04 -6.73
C LEU A 497 2.54 22.10 -6.09
N THR A 498 3.82 22.26 -6.46
CA THR A 498 4.91 21.50 -5.81
C THR A 498 5.06 21.90 -4.34
N GLN A 499 4.89 23.19 -4.02
CA GLN A 499 4.92 23.68 -2.65
C GLN A 499 3.78 23.09 -1.81
N ALA A 500 2.56 23.00 -2.36
CA ALA A 500 1.44 22.35 -1.67
C ALA A 500 1.76 20.89 -1.29
N MET A 501 2.35 20.12 -2.21
CA MET A 501 2.81 18.75 -1.92
C MET A 501 3.93 18.75 -0.86
N ALA A 502 4.92 19.63 -0.98
CA ALA A 502 6.06 19.69 -0.06
C ALA A 502 5.64 20.08 1.38
N GLU A 503 4.67 20.98 1.53
CA GLU A 503 4.11 21.34 2.82
C GLU A 503 3.33 20.16 3.43
N ALA A 504 2.44 19.53 2.66
CA ALA A 504 1.70 18.34 3.12
C ALA A 504 2.64 17.19 3.53
N ALA A 505 3.79 17.04 2.86
CA ALA A 505 4.75 15.99 3.15
C ALA A 505 5.41 16.11 4.54
N VAL A 506 5.36 17.28 5.20
CA VAL A 506 5.92 17.45 6.55
C VAL A 506 4.84 17.75 7.60
N THR A 507 3.57 17.72 7.23
CA THR A 507 2.44 17.93 8.15
C THR A 507 2.03 16.64 8.85
N ASP A 508 1.74 16.73 10.15
CA ASP A 508 1.12 15.65 10.91
C ASP A 508 -0.40 15.67 10.72
N LEU A 509 -0.96 14.57 10.21
CA LEU A 509 -2.40 14.46 9.92
C LEU A 509 -3.25 14.66 11.18
N ARG A 510 -2.80 14.14 12.33
CA ARG A 510 -3.53 14.28 13.61
C ARG A 510 -3.52 15.75 14.05
N GLY A 511 -2.39 16.42 13.87
CA GLY A 511 -2.23 17.82 14.24
C GLY A 511 -3.01 18.80 13.36
N GLU A 512 -3.14 18.52 12.07
CA GLU A 512 -3.91 19.37 11.15
C GLU A 512 -5.42 19.13 11.24
N ASP A 513 -5.85 17.86 11.18
CA ASP A 513 -7.27 17.54 10.93
C ASP A 513 -8.05 17.10 12.18
N VAL A 514 -7.38 16.60 13.24
CA VAL A 514 -8.07 16.08 14.45
C VAL A 514 -7.89 16.99 15.66
N LEU A 515 -6.69 17.55 15.83
CA LEU A 515 -6.35 18.42 16.95
C LEU A 515 -7.27 19.64 17.11
N PRO A 516 -7.82 20.27 16.04
CA PRO A 516 -8.79 21.35 16.21
C PRO A 516 -10.02 20.95 17.04
N GLU A 517 -10.59 19.76 16.83
CA GLU A 517 -11.74 19.29 17.59
C GLU A 517 -11.36 18.88 19.02
N LEU A 518 -10.19 18.25 19.20
CA LEU A 518 -9.63 17.97 20.53
C LEU A 518 -9.48 19.26 21.36
N LEU A 519 -8.92 20.31 20.77
CA LEU A 519 -8.75 21.61 21.42
C LEU A 519 -10.09 22.26 21.78
N LYS A 520 -11.11 22.16 20.91
CA LYS A 520 -12.46 22.65 21.22
C LYS A 520 -13.03 21.95 22.46
N VAL A 521 -12.93 20.62 22.57
CA VAL A 521 -13.39 19.88 23.75
C VAL A 521 -12.62 20.32 25.00
N LEU A 522 -11.28 20.37 24.94
CA LEU A 522 -10.43 20.77 26.07
C LEU A 522 -10.73 22.20 26.56
N ARG A 523 -11.06 23.11 25.64
CA ARG A 523 -11.34 24.53 25.91
C ARG A 523 -12.80 24.86 26.23
N THR A 524 -13.69 23.87 26.31
CA THR A 524 -15.07 24.09 26.82
C THR A 524 -15.09 24.70 28.24
N LYS A 525 -14.03 24.48 29.02
CA LYS A 525 -13.77 25.09 30.33
C LYS A 525 -12.28 25.42 30.48
N PRO A 526 -11.91 26.41 31.33
CA PRO A 526 -10.50 26.67 31.65
C PRO A 526 -9.76 25.40 32.11
N VAL A 527 -8.55 25.20 31.58
CA VAL A 527 -7.62 24.17 32.07
C VAL A 527 -6.85 24.77 33.24
N THR A 528 -7.22 24.40 34.45
CA THR A 528 -6.72 25.01 35.69
C THR A 528 -5.41 24.39 36.19
N ASP A 529 -5.12 23.15 35.79
CA ASP A 529 -3.83 22.49 36.01
C ASP A 529 -2.75 23.17 35.15
N PRO A 530 -1.72 23.81 35.74
CA PRO A 530 -0.75 24.59 34.99
C PRO A 530 0.08 23.78 33.98
N GLU A 531 0.38 22.52 34.30
CA GLU A 531 1.18 21.64 33.44
C GLU A 531 0.37 21.18 32.23
N LEU A 532 -0.89 20.82 32.44
CA LEU A 532 -1.83 20.57 31.34
C LEU A 532 -2.11 21.83 30.53
N GLY A 533 -2.22 22.99 31.18
CA GLY A 533 -2.38 24.28 30.51
C GLY A 533 -1.23 24.56 29.53
N ARG A 534 0.02 24.29 29.95
CA ARG A 534 1.20 24.40 29.08
C ARG A 534 1.17 23.39 27.93
N SER A 535 0.81 22.15 28.22
CA SER A 535 0.69 21.08 27.21
C SER A 535 -0.31 21.45 26.11
N VAL A 536 -1.48 21.99 26.50
CA VAL A 536 -2.49 22.47 25.54
C VAL A 536 -1.98 23.68 24.74
N GLN A 537 -1.29 24.63 25.37
CA GLN A 537 -0.70 25.77 24.67
C GLN A 537 0.37 25.36 23.64
N GLN A 538 1.18 24.35 23.94
CA GLN A 538 2.16 23.80 23.00
C GLN A 538 1.47 23.19 21.77
N LEU A 539 0.39 22.43 21.97
CA LEU A 539 -0.41 21.90 20.87
C LEU A 539 -1.09 23.01 20.05
N GLU A 540 -1.61 24.05 20.70
CA GLU A 540 -2.20 25.22 20.03
C GLU A 540 -1.18 25.98 19.17
N ALA A 541 0.02 26.22 19.70
CA ALA A 541 1.11 26.89 18.98
C ALA A 541 1.59 26.06 17.78
N TRP A 542 1.76 24.75 17.97
CA TRP A 542 2.11 23.85 16.87
C TRP A 542 1.05 23.84 15.77
N ARG A 543 -0.23 23.78 16.15
CA ARG A 543 -1.35 23.84 15.21
C ARG A 543 -1.43 25.17 14.47
N SER A 544 -1.23 26.30 15.15
CA SER A 544 -1.32 27.62 14.52
C SER A 544 -0.20 27.86 13.49
N GLU A 545 0.92 27.15 13.64
CA GLU A 545 2.05 27.14 12.70
C GLU A 545 1.98 25.98 11.68
N GLY A 546 0.83 25.32 11.53
CA GLY A 546 0.56 24.35 10.48
C GLY A 546 0.87 22.89 10.82
N ALA A 547 1.04 22.56 12.09
CA ALA A 547 1.22 21.20 12.60
C ALA A 547 2.34 20.40 11.90
N GLN A 548 3.44 21.08 11.55
CA GLN A 548 4.54 20.48 10.79
C GLN A 548 5.58 19.80 11.71
N ARG A 549 6.14 18.69 11.24
CA ARG A 549 7.37 18.05 11.76
C ARG A 549 8.58 18.56 10.96
N ARG A 550 8.83 19.86 11.05
CA ARG A 550 9.88 20.55 10.31
C ARG A 550 11.01 20.96 11.24
N GLU A 551 12.25 20.73 10.82
CA GLU A 551 13.43 21.25 11.53
C GLU A 551 13.34 22.78 11.70
N ASN A 552 13.73 23.29 12.86
CA ASN A 552 13.74 24.73 13.13
C ASN A 552 14.80 25.51 12.31
N ALA A 553 15.84 24.81 11.85
CA ALA A 553 16.83 25.30 10.91
C ALA A 553 17.39 24.11 10.11
N LYS A 554 17.89 24.35 8.89
CA LYS A 554 18.42 23.30 8.02
C LYS A 554 19.52 22.52 8.74
N GLY A 555 19.30 21.23 8.98
CA GLY A 555 20.28 20.34 9.60
C GLY A 555 20.42 20.48 11.12
N SER A 556 19.49 21.18 11.79
CA SER A 556 19.50 21.31 13.25
C SER A 556 19.18 20.01 13.97
N ARG A 557 18.54 19.05 13.29
CA ARG A 557 18.05 17.78 13.84
C ARG A 557 17.11 17.99 15.03
N THR A 558 16.38 19.11 15.03
CA THR A 558 15.41 19.46 16.07
C THR A 558 14.21 20.12 15.43
N TYR A 559 13.01 19.63 15.73
CA TYR A 559 11.78 20.22 15.20
C TYR A 559 11.51 21.60 15.77
N THR A 560 10.68 22.36 15.06
CA THR A 560 10.21 23.68 15.50
C THR A 560 9.34 23.56 16.76
N HIS A 561 8.51 22.51 16.83
CA HIS A 561 7.64 22.21 17.98
C HIS A 561 7.89 20.80 18.53
N PRO A 562 9.10 20.50 19.06
CA PRO A 562 9.49 19.14 19.39
C PRO A 562 8.64 18.55 20.53
N ASP A 563 8.27 19.38 21.52
CA ASP A 563 7.42 18.97 22.63
C ASP A 563 6.00 18.64 22.19
N ALA A 564 5.38 19.46 21.33
CA ALA A 564 4.02 19.21 20.84
C ALA A 564 3.97 17.92 20.00
N VAL A 565 4.98 17.70 19.15
CA VAL A 565 5.11 16.48 18.35
C VAL A 565 5.27 15.24 19.26
N ARG A 566 6.15 15.31 20.26
CA ARG A 566 6.35 14.21 21.22
C ARG A 566 5.09 13.93 22.03
N LEU A 567 4.41 15.00 22.45
CA LEU A 567 3.17 14.91 23.20
C LEU A 567 2.07 14.26 22.36
N MET A 568 1.90 14.65 21.10
CA MET A 568 0.93 14.01 20.19
C MET A 568 1.26 12.52 19.97
N ASP A 569 2.53 12.17 19.77
CA ASP A 569 2.96 10.77 19.61
C ASP A 569 2.69 9.92 20.86
N ALA A 570 2.92 10.49 22.05
CA ALA A 570 2.60 9.82 23.30
C ALA A 570 1.09 9.75 23.59
N TRP A 571 0.35 10.78 23.20
CA TRP A 571 -1.05 10.96 23.55
C TRP A 571 -2.00 10.17 22.65
N TRP A 572 -1.74 10.09 21.35
CA TRP A 572 -2.64 9.45 20.39
C TRP A 572 -3.07 8.02 20.77
N PRO A 573 -2.17 7.07 21.12
CA PRO A 573 -2.63 5.74 21.53
C PRO A 573 -3.46 5.76 22.81
N LEU A 574 -3.10 6.63 23.78
CA LEU A 574 -3.81 6.77 25.05
C LEU A 574 -5.20 7.40 24.87
N LEU A 575 -5.32 8.41 24.01
CA LEU A 575 -6.60 9.09 23.75
C LEU A 575 -7.56 8.18 23.01
N VAL A 576 -7.08 7.40 22.02
CA VAL A 576 -7.93 6.45 21.30
C VAL A 576 -8.40 5.34 22.24
N GLU A 577 -7.51 4.77 23.04
CA GLU A 577 -7.88 3.75 24.02
C GLU A 577 -8.87 4.31 25.05
N GLY A 578 -8.57 5.46 25.65
CA GLY A 578 -9.43 6.09 26.66
C GLY A 578 -10.81 6.51 26.13
N THR A 579 -10.89 6.87 24.85
CA THR A 579 -12.15 7.25 24.19
C THR A 579 -13.01 6.03 23.87
N PHE A 580 -12.43 5.02 23.23
CA PHE A 580 -13.21 3.96 22.59
C PHE A 580 -13.30 2.67 23.40
N LYS A 581 -12.23 2.29 24.10
CA LYS A 581 -12.17 0.99 24.80
C LYS A 581 -13.22 0.85 25.91
N PRO A 582 -13.59 1.87 26.70
CA PRO A 582 -14.67 1.73 27.69
C PRO A 582 -16.01 1.36 27.04
N GLY A 583 -16.36 2.03 25.93
CA GLY A 583 -17.60 1.76 25.20
C GLY A 583 -17.54 0.41 24.48
N LEU A 584 -16.46 0.11 23.76
CA LEU A 584 -16.30 -1.11 22.96
C LEU A 584 -15.94 -2.35 23.78
N GLY A 585 -15.32 -2.23 24.94
CA GLY A 585 -14.75 -3.35 25.69
C GLY A 585 -13.56 -4.00 24.97
N ASP A 586 -12.83 -4.85 25.68
CA ASP A 586 -11.54 -5.37 25.24
C ASP A 586 -11.63 -6.19 23.93
N ASP A 587 -12.55 -7.16 23.88
CA ASP A 587 -12.68 -8.08 22.74
C ASP A 587 -13.01 -7.35 21.43
N LEU A 588 -13.92 -6.37 21.47
CA LEU A 588 -14.33 -5.63 20.26
C LEU A 588 -13.29 -4.57 19.89
N TYR A 589 -12.70 -3.89 20.87
CA TYR A 589 -11.60 -2.97 20.61
C TYR A 589 -10.44 -3.69 19.92
N GLN A 590 -10.04 -4.87 20.41
CA GLN A 590 -9.01 -5.70 19.78
C GLN A 590 -9.42 -6.18 18.38
N ALA A 591 -10.66 -6.62 18.19
CA ALA A 591 -11.11 -7.08 16.87
C ALA A 591 -11.18 -5.96 15.83
N LEU A 592 -11.57 -4.74 16.22
CA LEU A 592 -11.59 -3.56 15.34
C LEU A 592 -10.16 -3.05 15.05
N THR A 593 -9.29 -3.02 16.06
CA THR A 593 -7.87 -2.62 15.87
C THR A 593 -7.09 -3.60 15.00
N ALA A 594 -7.51 -4.87 14.96
CA ALA A 594 -6.97 -5.86 14.03
C ALA A 594 -7.47 -5.68 12.58
N ASN A 595 -8.59 -4.96 12.36
CA ASN A 595 -9.02 -4.54 11.01
C ASN A 595 -8.31 -3.27 10.54
N LEU A 596 -8.09 -2.33 11.47
CA LEU A 596 -7.44 -1.05 11.22
C LEU A 596 -6.61 -0.65 12.44
N GLY A 597 -5.30 -0.53 12.29
CA GLY A 597 -4.45 -0.03 13.37
C GLY A 597 -4.86 1.38 13.80
N ILE A 598 -4.61 1.72 15.07
CA ILE A 598 -5.04 3.02 15.63
C ILE A 598 -4.22 4.21 15.12
N ASP A 599 -2.96 3.96 14.72
CA ASP A 599 -2.03 5.00 14.27
C ASP A 599 -0.91 4.44 13.37
N GLU A 600 -0.27 5.33 12.65
CA GLU A 600 0.96 5.11 11.88
C GLU A 600 1.78 6.41 11.88
N SER A 601 2.29 6.80 13.05
CA SER A 601 3.17 7.97 13.19
C SER A 601 4.50 7.74 12.45
N PRO A 602 5.24 8.80 12.10
CA PRO A 602 6.54 8.70 11.43
C PRO A 602 7.57 7.79 12.12
N SER A 603 7.57 7.78 13.44
CA SER A 603 8.43 6.93 14.28
C SER A 603 7.89 5.52 14.52
N SER A 604 6.68 5.20 14.04
CA SER A 604 6.06 3.91 14.36
C SER A 604 6.87 2.75 13.78
N THR A 605 7.31 1.86 14.68
CA THR A 605 7.95 0.59 14.30
C THR A 605 6.94 -0.47 13.93
N HIS A 606 5.66 -0.26 14.29
CA HIS A 606 4.53 -1.09 13.89
C HIS A 606 3.94 -0.61 12.57
N GLY A 607 3.62 -1.54 11.66
CA GLY A 607 2.94 -1.21 10.42
C GLY A 607 3.62 -1.77 9.17
N PRO A 608 3.04 -1.49 7.99
CA PRO A 608 3.52 -2.03 6.74
C PRO A 608 4.81 -1.41 6.23
N THR A 609 5.07 -0.20 6.68
CA THR A 609 6.25 0.57 6.34
C THR A 609 7.37 0.32 7.32
N GLY A 610 7.07 0.09 8.61
CA GLY A 610 8.07 -0.05 9.68
C GLY A 610 8.77 1.27 10.00
N GLY A 611 9.68 1.23 10.98
CA GLY A 611 10.48 2.41 11.34
C GLY A 611 11.27 2.96 10.14
N HIS A 612 11.52 4.27 10.15
CA HIS A 612 12.36 4.98 9.19
C HIS A 612 11.94 4.91 7.71
N ALA A 613 10.66 4.65 7.44
CA ALA A 613 10.19 4.41 6.08
C ALA A 613 9.80 5.66 5.29
N GLY A 614 9.72 6.83 5.94
CA GLY A 614 9.28 8.10 5.36
C GLY A 614 7.78 8.21 5.13
N SER A 615 7.13 7.18 4.59
CA SER A 615 5.66 7.17 4.45
C SER A 615 4.99 6.92 5.80
N ALA A 616 3.98 7.73 6.11
CA ALA A 616 3.22 7.68 7.36
C ALA A 616 1.74 8.00 7.09
N PHE A 617 0.91 7.86 8.13
CA PHE A 617 -0.52 8.18 8.08
C PHE A 617 -1.29 7.47 6.95
N GLN A 618 -0.94 6.23 6.62
CA GLN A 618 -1.71 5.40 5.67
C GLN A 618 -3.00 4.83 6.27
N TYR A 619 -3.00 4.57 7.57
CA TYR A 619 -4.15 4.07 8.33
C TYR A 619 -4.11 4.58 9.77
N GLY A 620 -5.28 4.72 10.37
CA GLY A 620 -5.42 5.21 11.73
C GLY A 620 -6.88 5.46 12.08
N TRP A 621 -7.17 5.60 13.36
CA TRP A 621 -8.53 5.87 13.86
C TRP A 621 -8.89 7.37 13.82
N TRP A 622 -8.30 8.13 12.91
CA TRP A 622 -8.47 9.59 12.84
C TRP A 622 -9.91 10.01 12.56
N SER A 623 -10.54 9.38 11.55
CA SER A 623 -11.94 9.67 11.23
C SER A 623 -12.89 9.27 12.36
N TYR A 624 -12.63 8.16 13.05
CA TYR A 624 -13.46 7.76 14.19
C TYR A 624 -13.37 8.79 15.31
N VAL A 625 -12.16 9.21 15.67
CA VAL A 625 -11.93 10.24 16.70
C VAL A 625 -12.59 11.56 16.29
N ASP A 626 -12.36 12.05 15.08
CA ASP A 626 -12.95 13.30 14.58
C ASP A 626 -14.49 13.27 14.65
N LYS A 627 -15.12 12.22 14.11
CA LYS A 627 -16.58 12.10 14.10
C LYS A 627 -17.16 11.98 15.50
N ASP A 628 -16.50 11.24 16.37
CA ASP A 628 -16.93 11.07 17.75
C ASP A 628 -16.86 12.40 18.53
N LEU A 629 -15.75 13.13 18.42
CA LEU A 629 -15.58 14.46 19.04
C LEU A 629 -16.60 15.46 18.51
N ARG A 630 -16.81 15.52 17.20
CA ARG A 630 -17.83 16.40 16.60
C ARG A 630 -19.23 16.04 17.09
N THR A 631 -19.54 14.76 17.24
CA THR A 631 -20.83 14.30 17.79
C THR A 631 -21.01 14.77 19.23
N VAL A 632 -19.99 14.62 20.09
CA VAL A 632 -20.02 15.07 21.49
C VAL A 632 -20.07 16.59 21.62
N LEU A 633 -19.49 17.32 20.66
CA LEU A 633 -19.57 18.78 20.55
C LEU A 633 -20.93 19.28 20.00
N GLY A 634 -21.84 18.38 19.61
CA GLY A 634 -23.12 18.72 19.01
C GLY A 634 -23.01 19.29 17.58
N GLN A 635 -21.89 19.05 16.90
CA GLN A 635 -21.69 19.46 15.52
C GLN A 635 -22.36 18.46 14.55
N PRO A 636 -22.79 18.90 13.35
CA PRO A 636 -23.29 17.99 12.33
C PRO A 636 -22.22 16.99 11.87
N VAL A 637 -22.59 15.71 11.82
CA VAL A 637 -21.74 14.62 11.32
C VAL A 637 -22.54 13.77 10.34
N ARG A 638 -22.06 13.65 9.10
CA ARG A 638 -22.63 12.71 8.12
C ARG A 638 -21.93 11.37 8.25
N GLY A 639 -22.68 10.28 8.29
CA GLY A 639 -22.11 8.95 8.54
C GLY A 639 -21.44 8.86 9.91
N ALA A 640 -22.13 9.32 10.96
CA ALA A 640 -21.65 9.24 12.34
C ALA A 640 -21.43 7.80 12.80
N LEU A 641 -20.64 7.64 13.87
CA LEU A 641 -20.59 6.37 14.58
C LEU A 641 -21.98 6.03 15.13
N ALA A 642 -22.28 4.73 15.27
CA ALA A 642 -23.60 4.28 15.75
C ALA A 642 -23.94 4.83 17.14
N LYS A 643 -22.92 5.10 17.94
CA LYS A 643 -23.01 5.68 19.28
C LYS A 643 -21.80 6.59 19.53
N PRO A 644 -21.92 7.60 20.39
CA PRO A 644 -20.76 8.34 20.87
C PRO A 644 -19.97 7.51 21.89
N TYR A 645 -18.65 7.63 21.87
CA TYR A 645 -17.72 6.86 22.70
C TYR A 645 -17.00 7.74 23.72
N CYS A 646 -16.51 8.92 23.33
CA CYS A 646 -15.83 9.85 24.23
C CYS A 646 -16.77 10.30 25.34
N GLY A 647 -16.40 9.99 26.58
CA GLY A 647 -17.25 10.25 27.74
C GLY A 647 -18.65 9.63 27.66
N ASN A 648 -18.83 8.58 26.84
CA ASN A 648 -20.15 8.00 26.53
C ASN A 648 -21.17 9.04 26.03
N GLY A 649 -20.72 10.03 25.25
CA GLY A 649 -21.56 11.12 24.75
C GLY A 649 -21.60 12.37 25.62
N ASP A 650 -21.12 12.32 26.85
CA ASP A 650 -21.08 13.50 27.72
C ASP A 650 -19.81 14.33 27.48
N LEU A 651 -19.99 15.61 27.16
CA LEU A 651 -18.91 16.53 26.81
C LEU A 651 -17.93 16.77 27.98
N ASN A 652 -18.43 16.83 29.21
CA ASN A 652 -17.55 17.04 30.37
C ASN A 652 -16.70 15.79 30.65
N THR A 653 -17.31 14.62 30.62
CA THR A 653 -16.64 13.34 30.81
C THR A 653 -15.64 13.10 29.68
N CYS A 654 -16.00 13.41 28.44
CA CYS A 654 -15.09 13.35 27.30
C CYS A 654 -13.87 14.24 27.53
N ARG A 655 -14.09 15.49 27.94
CA ARG A 655 -13.00 16.41 28.29
C ARG A 655 -12.12 15.85 29.40
N ASP A 656 -12.70 15.27 30.45
CA ASP A 656 -11.95 14.71 31.57
C ASP A 656 -11.08 13.51 31.12
N THR A 657 -11.62 12.65 30.25
CA THR A 657 -10.86 11.56 29.60
C THR A 657 -9.68 12.11 28.78
N LEU A 658 -9.91 13.15 27.97
CA LEU A 658 -8.87 13.77 27.16
C LEU A 658 -7.78 14.41 28.03
N LEU A 659 -8.13 15.12 29.11
CA LEU A 659 -7.15 15.70 30.04
C LEU A 659 -6.38 14.64 30.82
N ALA A 660 -7.05 13.56 31.23
CA ALA A 660 -6.41 12.46 31.95
C ALA A 660 -5.36 11.76 31.06
N THR A 661 -5.75 11.41 29.83
CA THR A 661 -4.84 10.77 28.87
C THR A 661 -3.71 11.71 28.44
N LEU A 662 -3.99 13.02 28.32
CA LEU A 662 -2.97 14.04 28.03
C LEU A 662 -1.96 14.17 29.17
N ARG A 663 -2.41 14.10 30.44
CA ARG A 663 -1.53 14.12 31.61
C ARG A 663 -0.57 12.93 31.58
N THR A 664 -1.10 11.73 31.32
CA THR A 664 -0.28 10.51 31.19
C THR A 664 0.73 10.64 30.06
N ALA A 665 0.33 11.19 28.91
CA ALA A 665 1.21 11.43 27.78
C ALA A 665 2.32 12.43 28.10
N ALA A 666 1.99 13.54 28.77
CA ALA A 666 2.95 14.57 29.16
C ALA A 666 4.01 14.05 30.15
N ALA A 667 3.63 13.10 31.01
CA ALA A 667 4.53 12.44 31.95
C ALA A 667 5.45 11.39 31.30
N LYS A 668 5.19 10.98 30.05
CA LYS A 668 5.95 9.92 29.38
C LYS A 668 7.33 10.43 28.93
N PRO A 669 8.44 9.81 29.40
CA PRO A 669 9.79 10.18 28.98
C PRO A 669 9.99 10.04 27.47
N ALA A 670 10.81 10.90 26.88
CA ALA A 670 11.13 10.82 25.44
C ALA A 670 11.69 9.44 25.05
N ALA A 671 12.50 8.81 25.91
CA ALA A 671 13.03 7.46 25.69
C ALA A 671 11.96 6.36 25.68
N GLU A 672 10.77 6.58 26.25
CA GLU A 672 9.66 5.61 26.13
C GLU A 672 8.76 5.90 24.91
N VAL A 673 8.73 7.15 24.45
CA VAL A 673 8.05 7.52 23.19
C VAL A 673 8.89 7.05 22.00
N TYR A 674 10.21 7.21 22.11
CA TYR A 674 11.21 6.85 21.11
C TYR A 674 12.26 5.93 21.76
N PRO A 675 12.01 4.60 21.84
CA PRO A 675 12.89 3.64 22.53
C PRO A 675 14.29 3.49 21.93
N GLY A 676 14.54 4.05 20.74
CA GLY A 676 15.78 3.86 20.00
C GLY A 676 15.81 2.52 19.25
N ASP A 677 16.81 2.37 18.40
CA ASP A 677 17.09 1.17 17.63
C ASP A 677 18.59 1.07 17.32
N ASP A 678 18.99 0.12 16.46
CA ASP A 678 20.39 -0.09 16.06
C ASP A 678 21.07 1.16 15.45
N THR A 679 20.27 2.16 15.07
CA THR A 679 20.73 3.34 14.35
C THR A 679 20.42 4.66 15.06
N CYS A 680 19.52 4.67 16.04
CA CYS A 680 19.05 5.85 16.75
C CYS A 680 19.10 5.65 18.27
N ALA A 681 19.61 6.65 18.99
CA ALA A 681 19.61 6.61 20.45
C ALA A 681 18.17 6.74 21.00
N ALA A 682 17.92 6.12 22.16
CA ALA A 682 16.66 6.30 22.87
C ALA A 682 16.42 7.78 23.21
N GLY A 683 15.22 8.27 22.95
CA GLY A 683 14.80 9.66 23.14
C GLY A 683 15.13 10.59 21.97
N ASP A 684 15.86 10.13 20.95
CA ASP A 684 16.17 10.93 19.76
C ASP A 684 14.96 10.97 18.80
N GLN A 685 14.06 11.93 19.05
CA GLN A 685 12.83 12.14 18.27
C GLN A 685 13.12 12.36 16.79
N TRP A 686 14.07 13.23 16.46
CA TRP A 686 14.37 13.53 15.06
C TRP A 686 14.88 12.28 14.37
N CYS A 687 15.83 11.56 14.99
CA CYS A 687 16.38 10.34 14.42
C CYS A 687 15.29 9.28 14.22
N ALA A 688 14.41 9.06 15.21
CA ALA A 688 13.30 8.10 15.12
C ALA A 688 12.43 8.31 13.88
N ASP A 689 12.18 9.56 13.50
CA ASP A 689 11.37 9.91 12.33
C ASP A 689 12.18 9.87 11.01
N THR A 690 13.51 9.95 11.04
CA THR A 690 14.35 10.04 9.82
C THR A 690 14.06 8.92 8.83
N VAL A 691 14.14 9.25 7.54
CA VAL A 691 14.07 8.23 6.50
C VAL A 691 15.43 7.57 6.35
N GLN A 692 15.42 6.24 6.39
CA GLN A 692 16.59 5.41 6.16
C GLN A 692 16.35 4.52 4.95
N HIS A 693 17.26 4.59 3.98
CA HIS A 693 17.16 3.77 2.78
C HIS A 693 17.51 2.33 3.14
N ARG A 694 16.53 1.44 3.01
CA ARG A 694 16.69 0.02 3.29
C ARG A 694 17.67 -0.59 2.30
N ALA A 695 18.76 -1.14 2.80
CA ALA A 695 19.74 -1.83 1.99
C ALA A 695 19.10 -3.06 1.34
N LEU A 696 19.04 -3.06 0.02
CA LEU A 696 18.68 -4.20 -0.82
C LEU A 696 19.90 -4.84 -1.48
N GLY A 697 21.07 -4.21 -1.34
CA GLY A 697 22.37 -4.63 -1.81
C GLY A 697 23.48 -4.08 -0.90
N GLY A 698 24.73 -4.04 -1.38
CA GLY A 698 25.88 -3.62 -0.57
C GLY A 698 26.08 -2.10 -0.41
N LEU A 699 25.06 -1.28 -0.69
CA LEU A 699 25.13 0.18 -0.61
C LEU A 699 23.98 0.70 0.27
N THR A 700 24.27 1.74 1.05
CA THR A 700 23.30 2.51 1.84
C THR A 700 23.32 3.97 1.41
N GLN A 701 22.43 4.77 1.97
CA GLN A 701 22.41 6.23 1.80
C GLN A 701 22.42 6.89 3.19
N PRO A 702 22.94 8.13 3.31
CA PRO A 702 22.78 8.91 4.53
C PRO A 702 21.31 9.05 4.93
N LYS A 703 21.05 9.14 6.25
CA LYS A 703 19.72 9.46 6.76
C LYS A 703 19.27 10.82 6.23
N MET A 704 17.99 10.95 5.97
CA MET A 704 17.38 12.23 5.59
C MET A 704 16.22 12.56 6.52
N ASN A 705 15.91 13.85 6.61
CA ASN A 705 14.74 14.32 7.36
C ASN A 705 13.49 13.56 6.94
N TRP A 706 12.61 13.34 7.92
CA TRP A 706 11.30 12.80 7.64
C TRP A 706 10.56 13.67 6.62
N GLN A 707 9.96 12.99 5.65
CA GLN A 707 8.98 13.56 4.76
C GLN A 707 8.07 12.41 4.30
N ASN A 708 6.76 12.58 4.45
CA ASN A 708 5.73 11.73 3.87
C ASN A 708 5.62 12.01 2.37
N ARG A 709 6.73 11.78 1.64
CA ARG A 709 6.91 12.18 0.25
C ARG A 709 7.18 10.99 -0.65
N PRO A 710 6.81 11.06 -1.95
CA PRO A 710 7.31 10.19 -3.00
C PRO A 710 8.81 9.93 -2.98
N THR A 711 9.14 8.69 -3.33
CA THR A 711 10.49 8.25 -3.67
C THR A 711 11.01 8.91 -4.94
N TYR A 712 10.11 9.16 -5.89
CA TYR A 712 10.38 9.79 -7.18
C TYR A 712 9.23 10.75 -7.48
N GLN A 713 9.56 11.96 -7.96
CA GLN A 713 8.55 12.97 -8.25
C GLN A 713 8.70 13.52 -9.67
N MET A 714 7.58 13.69 -10.36
CA MET A 714 7.50 14.37 -11.65
C MET A 714 6.69 15.66 -11.50
N VAL A 715 7.18 16.74 -12.09
CA VAL A 715 6.47 18.02 -12.17
C VAL A 715 6.31 18.33 -13.65
N MET A 716 5.07 18.31 -14.13
CA MET A 716 4.74 18.29 -15.55
C MET A 716 3.85 19.47 -15.92
N GLU A 717 4.16 20.06 -17.07
CA GLU A 717 3.39 21.10 -17.73
C GLU A 717 3.82 21.08 -19.20
N PHE A 718 2.87 21.07 -20.12
CA PHE A 718 3.13 21.05 -21.56
C PHE A 718 2.65 22.35 -22.18
N PRO A 719 3.48 23.08 -22.93
CA PRO A 719 3.08 24.36 -23.51
C PRO A 719 2.27 24.21 -24.81
N LYS A 720 2.32 23.04 -25.45
CA LYS A 720 1.71 22.75 -26.74
C LYS A 720 1.39 21.27 -26.88
N HIS A 721 0.35 21.00 -27.66
CA HIS A 721 -0.04 19.68 -28.13
C HIS A 721 0.47 19.47 -29.57
N ARG A 722 0.83 18.24 -29.95
CA ARG A 722 1.23 17.89 -31.33
C ARG A 722 0.07 17.84 -32.30
#